data_AF-A0A224YUS0-F1
#
_entry.id   AF-A0A224YUS0-F1
#
_cell.length_a   1.000
_cell.length_b   1.000
_cell.length_c   1.000
_cell.angle_alpha   90.00
_cell.angle_beta   90.00
_cell.angle_gamma   90.00
#
_symmetry.space_group_name_H-M   'P 1'
#
loop_
_entity.id
_entity.type
_entity.pdbx_description
1 polymer ?
#
loop_
_entity_poly.entity_id
_entity_poly.type
_entity_poly.pdbx_seq_one_letter_code
_entity_poly.pdbx_strand_id
1 'polypeptide(L)'
;MVCPTSDLCVGGCNLYASEEGPINIGGLQQFATDVFKEMRVPQIRSPDLPPLHKLPASYKARIALVGCGPASMSCATFLARLGYSDIVIFEKQPYFGGLSSAEIPQYRLPFDVVSFELDLVKDLGVKVEFNKAFGRDFTLQSLKKDYDAVFLGIGLPDPKVIPIFEGLDSSHGFFTSKTFLPLVAKASKPGMCHCKQSLPSLHGNVIVLGAGDTAFDCATSALRCGARRVFVVFRKGFTNIRAVPEEMELAKEEKCEFLPFLSPRNLLVHEGRIKGMEFLRTEQAEDGSWIEDEEQVVRLKANFVISAFGSTLGDNSVVEALTPLKLNKYGLPEVDTKTMQSSEPWVFCGGDLAGVSETTVEAVNDGKTASWHIHKYLQSLHHLSVSPVPELPRFYTPIDLVDLSVEFCGLKFKNPFGLASAPPTTTSAMIRRAFKAGWGFALTKTFGLDKDVVTNVSPRIIRGSTFGHTYGPGMGSFLNIELISEKTSAYWCGSIAELKKDFPDHVVIASIMCTYNEKDWTELAQQAERAGADALELNLSCPHGMGERGMGLACGQDPELVRNICLWVRKAVKIPFFAKLTPNVTNVVTIAKAAYEGKADGVTAVNTVSGLMGLKYNSDPWPGVGIEKRTTYGGMSGNAIRPIALRAVSAIARALPGFPILATGGIDSAEAGYQFLQAGASVLQVCSSIQNQDFTVIEDYLTGLRAALYVKNLEGMENWDGQSPPVQPHQKGKPVVKPASLGSKTLPNFGPYLQKKEALSADEKLTADLLSEDKVAASIRDIRKLRGKIPNVQDVIGESLKKIGTFGDLDITQQVVALIDEDMCINCGKCYMTCNDSGYQAIEFDAETHLPTVTDSCTGCTLCLSVCPIPECIQMVRRTTPVAPKRGVPFDQTEQFMKTRFPLCSQ
;
A
#
# COMPACT_ATOMS: atom_id res chain seq x y z
N MET A 1 10.01 -5.63 5.57
CA MET A 1 10.67 -5.98 6.85
C MET A 1 12.18 -6.21 6.70
N VAL A 2 12.64 -7.21 5.93
CA VAL A 2 14.06 -7.64 5.98
C VAL A 2 14.90 -7.36 4.73
N CYS A 3 14.33 -6.81 3.66
CA CYS A 3 15.12 -6.51 2.46
C CYS A 3 16.19 -5.44 2.78
N PRO A 4 17.45 -5.64 2.37
CA PRO A 4 18.51 -4.62 2.47
C PRO A 4 18.28 -3.51 1.43
N THR A 5 17.27 -2.68 1.66
CA THR A 5 16.71 -1.84 0.58
C THR A 5 17.69 -0.82 0.00
N SER A 6 18.66 -0.35 0.80
CA SER A 6 19.69 0.60 0.36
C SER A 6 20.58 0.05 -0.75
N ASP A 7 20.79 -1.27 -0.79
CA ASP A 7 21.51 -1.98 -1.85
C ASP A 7 20.56 -2.55 -2.94
N LEU A 8 19.26 -2.27 -2.82
CA LEU A 8 18.22 -2.76 -3.71
C LEU A 8 17.36 -1.59 -4.22
N CYS A 9 16.05 -1.64 -3.99
CA CYS A 9 15.08 -0.71 -4.56
C CYS A 9 15.25 0.75 -4.10
N VAL A 10 15.69 0.99 -2.87
CA VAL A 10 15.87 2.33 -2.31
C VAL A 10 17.15 2.97 -2.85
N GLY A 11 18.21 2.19 -3.06
CA GLY A 11 19.46 2.67 -3.68
C GLY A 11 19.29 3.23 -5.09
N GLY A 12 18.28 2.76 -5.83
CA GLY A 12 17.91 3.25 -7.17
C GLY A 12 16.74 4.25 -7.20
N CYS A 13 16.25 4.73 -6.06
CA CYS A 13 15.08 5.61 -6.00
C CYS A 13 15.40 7.01 -6.53
N ASN A 14 14.58 7.54 -7.44
CA ASN A 14 14.78 8.89 -8.01
C ASN A 14 14.77 10.01 -6.96
N LEU A 15 14.01 9.89 -5.87
CA LEU A 15 13.99 10.88 -4.78
C LEU A 15 15.27 10.89 -3.93
N TYR A 16 16.20 9.96 -4.16
CA TYR A 16 17.55 10.10 -3.63
C TYR A 16 18.22 11.42 -4.09
N ALA A 17 17.80 11.96 -5.24
CA ALA A 17 18.31 13.22 -5.78
C ALA A 17 17.72 14.49 -5.13
N SER A 18 16.84 14.35 -4.13
CA SER A 18 16.25 15.47 -3.37
C SER A 18 16.64 15.42 -1.89
N GLU A 19 16.62 16.56 -1.21
CA GLU A 19 17.05 16.70 0.18
C GLU A 19 16.24 15.84 1.17
N GLU A 20 14.97 15.58 0.89
CA GLU A 20 14.12 14.67 1.67
C GLU A 20 14.54 13.19 1.58
N GLY A 21 15.34 12.83 0.58
CA GLY A 21 15.86 11.49 0.40
C GLY A 21 14.89 10.48 -0.24
N PRO A 22 15.32 9.23 -0.39
CA PRO A 22 14.57 8.20 -1.11
C PRO A 22 13.34 7.72 -0.32
N ILE A 23 12.36 7.15 -1.04
CA ILE A 23 11.15 6.57 -0.44
C ILE A 23 11.48 5.37 0.45
N ASN A 24 10.82 5.25 1.60
CA ASN A 24 10.83 4.03 2.41
C ASN A 24 9.97 2.92 1.77
N ILE A 25 10.48 2.31 0.68
CA ILE A 25 9.76 1.29 -0.09
C ILE A 25 9.46 0.06 0.78
N GLY A 26 10.44 -0.38 1.59
CA GLY A 26 10.28 -1.55 2.47
C GLY A 26 9.20 -1.38 3.53
N GLY A 27 9.06 -0.18 4.10
CA GLY A 27 8.02 0.15 5.07
C GLY A 27 6.62 0.24 4.44
N LEU A 28 6.51 0.81 3.23
CA LEU A 28 5.24 0.85 2.50
C LEU A 28 4.74 -0.54 2.12
N GLN A 29 5.65 -1.41 1.63
CA GLN A 29 5.32 -2.81 1.34
C GLN A 29 4.87 -3.56 2.60
N GLN A 30 5.55 -3.34 3.73
CA GLN A 30 5.17 -3.92 5.01
C GLN A 30 3.76 -3.48 5.42
N PHE A 31 3.48 -2.17 5.43
CA PHE A 31 2.19 -1.63 5.85
C PHE A 31 1.02 -2.23 5.05
N ALA A 32 1.11 -2.24 3.72
CA ALA A 32 0.05 -2.80 2.88
C ALA A 32 -0.16 -4.31 3.12
N THR A 33 0.93 -5.05 3.33
CA THR A 33 0.88 -6.50 3.59
C THR A 33 0.32 -6.80 4.98
N ASP A 34 0.67 -6.01 6.00
CA ASP A 34 0.16 -6.15 7.36
C ASP A 34 -1.36 -5.89 7.40
N VAL A 35 -1.85 -4.84 6.71
CA VAL A 35 -3.28 -4.58 6.58
C VAL A 35 -3.99 -5.74 5.87
N PHE A 36 -3.44 -6.25 4.76
CA PHE A 36 -4.02 -7.41 4.05
C PHE A 36 -4.05 -8.68 4.93
N LYS A 37 -3.00 -8.90 5.73
CA LYS A 37 -2.95 -10.00 6.71
C LYS A 37 -4.08 -9.87 7.75
N GLU A 38 -4.38 -8.66 8.23
CA GLU A 38 -5.48 -8.41 9.16
C GLU A 38 -6.89 -8.61 8.55
N MET A 39 -7.02 -8.42 7.22
CA MET A 39 -8.26 -8.77 6.50
C MET A 39 -8.54 -10.29 6.53
N ARG A 40 -7.50 -11.12 6.72
CA ARG A 40 -7.59 -12.60 6.81
C ARG A 40 -8.33 -13.25 5.63
N VAL A 41 -8.03 -12.79 4.42
CA VAL A 41 -8.60 -13.28 3.16
C VAL A 41 -7.69 -14.35 2.54
N PRO A 42 -8.20 -15.50 2.06
CA PRO A 42 -7.39 -16.56 1.48
C PRO A 42 -6.84 -16.21 0.09
N GLN A 43 -5.72 -16.84 -0.28
CA GLN A 43 -5.30 -16.87 -1.68
C GLN A 43 -6.19 -17.85 -2.46
N ILE A 44 -6.50 -17.54 -3.72
CA ILE A 44 -7.15 -18.47 -4.65
C ILE A 44 -6.33 -18.58 -5.93
N ARG A 45 -6.61 -19.61 -6.72
CA ARG A 45 -6.08 -19.73 -8.08
C ARG A 45 -6.75 -18.69 -8.99
N SER A 46 -6.01 -18.23 -10.00
CA SER A 46 -6.52 -17.31 -11.01
C SER A 46 -7.89 -17.77 -11.55
N PRO A 47 -8.91 -16.90 -11.52
CA PRO A 47 -10.25 -17.20 -12.04
C PRO A 47 -10.26 -17.46 -13.56
N ASP A 48 -9.26 -16.94 -14.28
CA ASP A 48 -9.16 -17.05 -15.74
C ASP A 48 -8.67 -18.44 -16.19
N LEU A 49 -8.11 -19.23 -15.27
CA LEU A 49 -7.59 -20.55 -15.59
C LEU A 49 -8.68 -21.63 -15.48
N PRO A 50 -8.68 -22.66 -16.37
CA PRO A 50 -9.63 -23.76 -16.29
C PRO A 50 -9.61 -24.45 -14.92
N PRO A 51 -10.74 -24.94 -14.40
CA PRO A 51 -10.78 -25.74 -13.17
C PRO A 51 -9.77 -26.90 -13.23
N LEU A 52 -9.18 -27.27 -12.09
CA LEU A 52 -8.11 -28.29 -12.02
C LEU A 52 -8.47 -29.60 -12.74
N HIS A 53 -9.72 -30.06 -12.64
CA HIS A 53 -10.18 -31.30 -13.27
C HIS A 53 -10.21 -31.24 -14.81
N LYS A 54 -10.15 -30.04 -15.41
CA LYS A 54 -10.10 -29.82 -16.86
C LYS A 54 -8.69 -29.58 -17.40
N LEU A 55 -7.68 -29.49 -16.53
CA LEU A 55 -6.31 -29.29 -16.97
C LEU A 55 -5.73 -30.58 -17.59
N PRO A 56 -4.79 -30.46 -18.54
CA PRO A 56 -4.06 -31.61 -19.08
C PRO A 56 -3.40 -32.48 -18.01
N ALA A 57 -3.15 -33.74 -18.33
CA ALA A 57 -2.49 -34.69 -17.41
C ALA A 57 -1.11 -34.21 -16.94
N SER A 58 -0.42 -33.36 -17.72
CA SER A 58 0.86 -32.74 -17.34
C SER A 58 0.79 -31.95 -16.04
N TYR A 59 -0.37 -31.41 -15.66
CA TYR A 59 -0.58 -30.66 -14.41
C TYR A 59 -0.81 -31.57 -13.19
N LYS A 60 -0.85 -32.89 -13.39
CA LYS A 60 -0.87 -33.92 -12.34
C LYS A 60 0.53 -34.50 -12.07
N ALA A 61 1.56 -33.97 -12.73
CA ALA A 61 2.94 -34.33 -12.46
C ALA A 61 3.25 -34.14 -10.97
N ARG A 62 3.98 -35.08 -10.39
CA ARG A 62 4.35 -35.08 -8.97
C ARG A 62 5.62 -34.26 -8.81
N ILE A 63 5.55 -33.20 -8.00
CA ILE A 63 6.67 -32.28 -7.82
C ILE A 63 7.12 -32.29 -6.37
N ALA A 64 8.41 -32.54 -6.14
CA ALA A 64 9.03 -32.49 -4.83
C ALA A 64 9.89 -31.22 -4.70
N LEU A 65 9.77 -30.55 -3.56
CA LEU A 65 10.67 -29.47 -3.18
C LEU A 65 11.34 -29.84 -1.86
N VAL A 66 12.62 -29.54 -1.73
CA VAL A 66 13.43 -29.93 -0.57
C VAL A 66 13.86 -28.68 0.21
N GLY A 67 13.48 -28.60 1.48
CA GLY A 67 13.60 -27.42 2.33
C GLY A 67 12.39 -26.50 2.20
N CYS A 68 11.78 -26.09 3.32
CA CYS A 68 10.65 -25.18 3.39
C CYS A 68 11.13 -23.75 3.72
N GLY A 69 12.13 -23.27 2.98
CA GLY A 69 12.60 -21.88 3.02
C GLY A 69 11.98 -20.99 1.93
N PRO A 70 12.40 -19.71 1.85
CA PRO A 70 11.83 -18.74 0.92
C PRO A 70 11.84 -19.18 -0.56
N ALA A 71 12.93 -19.82 -1.01
CA ALA A 71 13.07 -20.28 -2.39
C ALA A 71 12.02 -21.35 -2.76
N SER A 72 11.86 -22.39 -1.93
CA SER A 72 10.89 -23.45 -2.16
C SER A 72 9.45 -22.98 -2.00
N MET A 73 9.17 -22.11 -1.01
CA MET A 73 7.84 -21.52 -0.85
C MET A 73 7.43 -20.71 -2.09
N SER A 74 8.36 -19.93 -2.64
CA SER A 74 8.16 -19.20 -3.90
C SER A 74 7.92 -20.15 -5.07
N CYS A 75 8.80 -21.13 -5.27
CA CYS A 75 8.70 -22.09 -6.36
C CYS A 75 7.36 -22.85 -6.33
N ALA A 76 6.98 -23.38 -5.16
CA ALA A 76 5.71 -24.07 -4.97
C ALA A 76 4.50 -23.15 -5.24
N THR A 77 4.55 -21.89 -4.78
CA THR A 77 3.49 -20.91 -5.03
C THR A 77 3.23 -20.72 -6.52
N PHE A 78 4.29 -20.46 -7.30
CA PHE A 78 4.13 -20.19 -8.73
C PHE A 78 3.73 -21.44 -9.52
N LEU A 79 4.22 -22.64 -9.15
CA LEU A 79 3.76 -23.90 -9.72
C LEU A 79 2.27 -24.14 -9.41
N ALA A 80 1.84 -23.92 -8.17
CA ALA A 80 0.44 -24.08 -7.78
C ALA A 80 -0.47 -23.07 -8.52
N ARG A 81 -0.01 -21.83 -8.69
CA ARG A 81 -0.70 -20.81 -9.50
C ARG A 81 -0.87 -21.22 -10.95
N LEU A 82 0.15 -21.81 -11.57
CA LEU A 82 0.06 -22.38 -12.93
C LEU A 82 -0.96 -23.53 -13.02
N GLY A 83 -1.24 -24.20 -11.91
CA GLY A 83 -2.28 -25.23 -11.79
C GLY A 83 -1.77 -26.64 -11.49
N TYR A 84 -0.48 -26.80 -11.14
CA TYR A 84 0.04 -28.08 -10.68
C TYR A 84 -0.61 -28.47 -9.35
N SER A 85 -1.10 -29.71 -9.27
CA SER A 85 -1.99 -30.16 -8.19
C SER A 85 -1.37 -31.13 -7.19
N ASP A 86 -0.18 -31.68 -7.46
CA ASP A 86 0.54 -32.55 -6.53
C ASP A 86 1.96 -32.03 -6.26
N ILE A 87 2.03 -31.06 -5.35
CA ILE A 87 3.27 -30.39 -4.93
C ILE A 87 3.51 -30.70 -3.45
N VAL A 88 4.68 -31.24 -3.12
CA VAL A 88 5.08 -31.57 -1.75
C VAL A 88 6.41 -30.91 -1.42
N ILE A 89 6.45 -30.16 -0.32
CA ILE A 89 7.68 -29.63 0.27
C ILE A 89 8.11 -30.55 1.42
N PHE A 90 9.33 -31.07 1.37
CA PHE A 90 9.93 -31.85 2.45
C PHE A 90 10.85 -30.98 3.29
N GLU A 91 10.57 -30.88 4.59
CA GLU A 91 11.32 -30.05 5.54
C GLU A 91 12.01 -30.92 6.60
N LYS A 92 13.31 -30.68 6.82
CA LYS A 92 14.14 -31.39 7.79
C LYS A 92 13.66 -31.17 9.22
N GLN A 93 13.25 -29.94 9.53
CA GLN A 93 12.90 -29.48 10.86
C GLN A 93 11.40 -29.66 11.16
N PRO A 94 10.98 -29.55 12.44
CA PRO A 94 9.56 -29.52 12.81
C PRO A 94 8.91 -28.13 12.60
N TYR A 95 9.64 -27.18 12.00
CA TYR A 95 9.19 -25.81 11.71
C TYR A 95 9.50 -25.47 10.25
N PHE A 96 8.84 -24.43 9.72
CA PHE A 96 8.95 -23.95 8.34
C PHE A 96 9.63 -22.57 8.26
N GLY A 97 9.83 -22.06 7.06
CA GLY A 97 10.33 -20.70 6.78
C GLY A 97 11.85 -20.57 6.69
N GLY A 98 12.60 -21.67 6.86
CA GLY A 98 14.07 -21.65 6.78
C GLY A 98 14.70 -20.62 7.73
N LEU A 99 15.63 -19.81 7.21
CA LEU A 99 16.33 -18.77 7.99
C LEU A 99 15.41 -17.68 8.54
N SER A 100 14.31 -17.36 7.83
CA SER A 100 13.32 -16.39 8.28
C SER A 100 12.71 -16.77 9.63
N SER A 101 12.59 -18.06 9.89
CA SER A 101 12.14 -18.59 11.18
C SER A 101 13.30 -18.87 12.11
N ALA A 102 14.34 -19.55 11.63
CA ALA A 102 15.39 -20.09 12.48
C ALA A 102 16.43 -19.07 12.97
N GLU A 103 16.71 -18.03 12.20
CA GLU A 103 17.87 -17.17 12.47
C GLU A 103 17.54 -15.68 12.51
N ILE A 104 16.69 -15.18 11.60
CA ILE A 104 16.32 -13.77 11.61
C ILE A 104 15.56 -13.46 12.92
N PRO A 105 16.01 -12.50 13.74
CA PRO A 105 15.42 -12.28 15.06
C PRO A 105 13.96 -11.81 15.03
N GLN A 106 13.18 -12.19 16.05
CA GLN A 106 11.75 -11.84 16.19
C GLN A 106 11.48 -10.33 16.17
N TYR A 107 12.43 -9.50 16.61
CA TYR A 107 12.29 -8.04 16.62
C TYR A 107 12.56 -7.39 15.25
N ARG A 108 13.09 -8.13 14.27
CA ARG A 108 13.18 -7.71 12.85
C ARG A 108 12.11 -8.38 11.99
N LEU A 109 11.88 -9.68 12.19
CA LEU A 109 10.88 -10.46 11.45
C LEU A 109 10.03 -11.30 12.41
N PRO A 110 8.80 -10.84 12.70
CA PRO A 110 7.84 -11.61 13.49
C PRO A 110 7.47 -12.95 12.84
N PHE A 111 7.45 -14.03 13.61
CA PHE A 111 7.16 -15.38 13.09
C PHE A 111 5.77 -15.55 12.46
N ASP A 112 4.78 -14.82 12.97
CA ASP A 112 3.41 -14.82 12.44
C ASP A 112 3.32 -14.26 11.01
N VAL A 113 4.30 -13.45 10.57
CA VAL A 113 4.44 -13.05 9.16
C VAL A 113 4.82 -14.24 8.29
N VAL A 114 5.79 -15.04 8.73
CA VAL A 114 6.22 -16.25 8.02
C VAL A 114 5.11 -17.29 7.99
N SER A 115 4.37 -17.43 9.10
CA SER A 115 3.18 -18.30 9.16
C SER A 115 2.10 -17.86 8.19
N PHE A 116 1.81 -16.56 8.14
CA PHE A 116 0.85 -15.99 7.22
C PHE A 116 1.20 -16.28 5.75
N GLU A 117 2.47 -16.10 5.35
CA GLU A 117 2.91 -16.40 3.99
C GLU A 117 2.81 -17.90 3.67
N LEU A 118 3.17 -18.78 4.60
CA LEU A 118 3.01 -20.22 4.39
C LEU A 118 1.53 -20.62 4.26
N ASP A 119 0.64 -20.03 5.04
CA ASP A 119 -0.79 -20.32 4.92
C ASP A 119 -1.34 -19.91 3.55
N LEU A 120 -0.86 -18.80 2.98
CA LEU A 120 -1.20 -18.44 1.59
C LEU A 120 -0.70 -19.48 0.58
N VAL A 121 0.49 -20.06 0.79
CA VAL A 121 1.01 -21.15 -0.06
C VAL A 121 0.11 -22.38 0.03
N LYS A 122 -0.32 -22.73 1.24
CA LYS A 122 -1.21 -23.88 1.50
C LYS A 122 -2.63 -23.68 0.96
N ASP A 123 -3.14 -22.44 0.91
CA ASP A 123 -4.44 -22.11 0.31
C ASP A 123 -4.52 -22.58 -1.17
N LEU A 124 -3.37 -22.72 -1.85
CA LEU A 124 -3.27 -23.23 -3.22
C LEU A 124 -3.17 -24.77 -3.33
N GLY A 125 -3.18 -25.49 -2.20
CA GLY A 125 -3.11 -26.96 -2.16
C GLY A 125 -1.72 -27.56 -2.03
N VAL A 126 -0.68 -26.74 -1.81
CA VAL A 126 0.69 -27.21 -1.57
C VAL A 126 0.77 -27.94 -0.23
N LYS A 127 1.39 -29.13 -0.23
CA LYS A 127 1.58 -29.95 0.97
C LYS A 127 2.97 -29.72 1.56
N VAL A 128 3.09 -29.82 2.88
CA VAL A 128 4.38 -29.75 3.58
C VAL A 128 4.52 -30.96 4.51
N GLU A 129 5.61 -31.69 4.37
CA GLU A 129 5.98 -32.81 5.23
C GLU A 129 7.20 -32.45 6.07
N PHE A 130 6.99 -32.35 7.39
CA PHE A 130 8.04 -32.03 8.36
C PHE A 130 8.82 -33.27 8.81
N ASN A 131 9.98 -33.04 9.41
CA ASN A 131 10.90 -34.09 9.90
C ASN A 131 11.37 -35.07 8.80
N LYS A 132 11.48 -34.57 7.56
CA LYS A 132 11.94 -35.28 6.38
C LYS A 132 13.26 -34.67 5.92
N ALA A 133 14.37 -35.28 6.33
CA ALA A 133 15.72 -34.80 6.09
C ALA A 133 16.33 -35.41 4.82
N PHE A 134 16.70 -34.55 3.86
CA PHE A 134 17.50 -34.93 2.70
C PHE A 134 18.89 -35.40 3.16
N GLY A 135 19.37 -36.52 2.60
CA GLY A 135 20.61 -37.19 3.04
C GLY A 135 20.39 -38.32 4.04
N ARG A 136 19.40 -38.20 4.93
CA ARG A 136 19.06 -39.24 5.91
C ARG A 136 17.88 -40.10 5.50
N ASP A 137 16.77 -39.45 5.13
CA ASP A 137 15.48 -40.12 4.90
C ASP A 137 15.24 -40.39 3.42
N PHE A 138 15.79 -39.54 2.54
CA PHE A 138 15.68 -39.66 1.10
C PHE A 138 16.86 -38.97 0.40
N THR A 139 17.10 -39.38 -0.85
CA THR A 139 18.14 -38.85 -1.74
C THR A 139 17.53 -38.42 -3.08
N LEU A 140 18.32 -37.71 -3.89
CA LEU A 140 17.87 -37.32 -5.23
C LEU A 140 17.46 -38.54 -6.07
N GLN A 141 18.27 -39.61 -6.04
CA GLN A 141 17.96 -40.86 -6.75
C GLN A 141 16.66 -41.52 -6.28
N SER A 142 16.35 -41.45 -4.99
CA SER A 142 15.07 -41.98 -4.49
C SER A 142 13.88 -41.16 -4.98
N LEU A 143 13.99 -39.83 -5.01
CA LEU A 143 12.93 -38.94 -5.49
C LEU A 143 12.64 -39.13 -6.99
N LYS A 144 13.68 -39.41 -7.80
CA LYS A 144 13.54 -39.67 -9.24
C LYS A 144 12.53 -40.77 -9.58
N LYS A 145 12.30 -41.72 -8.67
CA LYS A 145 11.37 -42.84 -8.88
C LYS A 145 9.91 -42.42 -8.79
N ASP A 146 9.63 -41.42 -7.96
CA ASP A 146 8.27 -41.06 -7.54
C ASP A 146 7.83 -39.67 -8.01
N TYR A 147 8.77 -38.83 -8.42
CA TYR A 147 8.56 -37.42 -8.77
C TYR A 147 9.11 -37.09 -10.16
N ASP A 148 8.35 -36.31 -10.91
CA ASP A 148 8.68 -35.89 -12.27
C ASP A 148 9.66 -34.70 -12.29
N ALA A 149 9.64 -33.87 -11.24
CA ALA A 149 10.56 -32.75 -11.07
C ALA A 149 10.91 -32.52 -9.59
N VAL A 150 12.14 -32.06 -9.34
CA VAL A 150 12.65 -31.71 -8.02
C VAL A 150 13.19 -30.29 -8.00
N PHE A 151 12.84 -29.54 -6.95
CA PHE A 151 13.49 -28.26 -6.62
C PHE A 151 14.27 -28.38 -5.30
N LEU A 152 15.55 -28.04 -5.31
CA LEU A 152 16.43 -28.04 -4.15
C LEU A 152 16.54 -26.62 -3.58
N GLY A 153 16.03 -26.42 -2.36
CA GLY A 153 16.02 -25.15 -1.66
C GLY A 153 16.37 -25.29 -0.17
N ILE A 154 17.30 -26.20 0.16
CA ILE A 154 17.72 -26.49 1.55
C ILE A 154 18.61 -25.40 2.17
N GLY A 155 19.04 -24.41 1.38
CA GLY A 155 19.99 -23.39 1.79
C GLY A 155 21.38 -23.95 2.12
N LEU A 156 22.12 -23.25 2.98
CA LEU A 156 23.41 -23.69 3.52
C LEU A 156 23.22 -24.10 5.00
N PRO A 157 23.06 -25.40 5.30
CA PRO A 157 22.63 -25.86 6.61
C PRO A 157 23.72 -25.78 7.69
N ASP A 158 24.99 -25.86 7.32
CA ASP A 158 26.10 -26.05 8.26
C ASP A 158 26.85 -24.74 8.54
N PRO A 159 27.37 -24.51 9.76
CA PRO A 159 28.19 -23.33 10.04
C PRO A 159 29.59 -23.47 9.46
N LYS A 160 30.20 -22.34 9.06
CA LYS A 160 31.62 -22.30 8.73
C LYS A 160 32.45 -22.27 10.01
N VAL A 161 33.19 -23.34 10.29
CA VAL A 161 34.05 -23.49 11.48
C VAL A 161 35.52 -23.45 11.08
N ILE A 162 36.37 -22.86 11.93
CA ILE A 162 37.83 -22.84 11.78
C ILE A 162 38.48 -23.72 12.85
N PRO A 163 39.69 -24.26 12.63
CA PRO A 163 40.30 -25.26 13.51
C PRO A 163 40.41 -24.87 14.99
N ILE A 164 40.60 -23.58 15.29
CA ILE A 164 40.72 -23.09 16.68
C ILE A 164 39.45 -23.27 17.53
N PHE A 165 38.30 -23.58 16.90
CA PHE A 165 37.03 -23.80 17.57
C PHE A 165 36.60 -25.27 17.59
N GLU A 166 37.44 -26.17 17.07
CA GLU A 166 37.13 -27.59 17.04
C GLU A 166 36.97 -28.16 18.46
N GLY A 167 35.94 -28.98 18.67
CA GLY A 167 35.62 -29.56 19.98
C GLY A 167 34.96 -28.63 20.99
N LEU A 168 34.71 -27.35 20.66
CA LEU A 168 34.04 -26.41 21.55
C LEU A 168 32.52 -26.40 21.36
N ASP A 169 31.81 -26.14 22.45
CA ASP A 169 30.35 -26.08 22.50
C ASP A 169 29.85 -25.03 23.50
N SER A 170 28.54 -25.01 23.71
CA SER A 170 27.89 -24.07 24.63
C SER A 170 28.33 -24.24 26.08
N SER A 171 28.83 -25.42 26.50
CA SER A 171 29.31 -25.64 27.87
C SER A 171 30.59 -24.85 28.17
N HIS A 172 31.38 -24.59 27.12
CA HIS A 172 32.58 -23.74 27.17
C HIS A 172 32.25 -22.24 27.09
N GLY A 173 31.04 -21.90 26.65
CA GLY A 173 30.64 -20.54 26.26
C GLY A 173 30.84 -20.23 24.78
N PHE A 174 31.07 -21.24 23.94
CA PHE A 174 31.22 -21.07 22.49
C PHE A 174 29.91 -21.39 21.76
N PHE A 175 29.59 -20.57 20.75
CA PHE A 175 28.51 -20.82 19.82
C PHE A 175 28.95 -20.53 18.39
N THR A 176 28.30 -21.19 17.43
CA THR A 176 28.24 -20.68 16.05
C THR A 176 26.91 -19.95 15.89
N SER A 177 26.75 -19.15 14.83
CA SER A 177 25.45 -18.53 14.53
C SER A 177 24.35 -19.58 14.36
N LYS A 178 24.67 -20.72 13.74
CA LYS A 178 23.77 -21.87 13.52
C LYS A 178 23.36 -22.59 14.81
N THR A 179 24.07 -22.38 15.93
CA THR A 179 23.64 -22.89 17.23
C THR A 179 23.00 -21.81 18.09
N PHE A 180 23.51 -20.58 18.06
CA PHE A 180 23.03 -19.48 18.89
C PHE A 180 21.66 -18.94 18.44
N LEU A 181 21.53 -18.51 17.18
CA LEU A 181 20.31 -17.84 16.71
C LEU A 181 19.09 -18.76 16.75
N PRO A 182 19.16 -20.06 16.39
CA PRO A 182 18.02 -20.97 16.53
C PRO A 182 17.55 -21.17 17.97
N LEU A 183 18.44 -21.09 18.97
CA LEU A 183 18.04 -21.14 20.38
C LEU A 183 17.26 -19.89 20.77
N VAL A 184 17.76 -18.71 20.37
CA VAL A 184 17.07 -17.43 20.60
C VAL A 184 15.71 -17.40 19.88
N ALA A 185 15.65 -17.86 18.64
CA ALA A 185 14.43 -17.92 17.85
C ALA A 185 13.38 -18.82 18.51
N LYS A 186 13.73 -20.06 18.88
CA LYS A 186 12.81 -20.98 19.57
C LYS A 186 12.30 -20.45 20.90
N ALA A 187 13.12 -19.66 21.61
CA ALA A 187 12.74 -19.06 22.89
C ALA A 187 11.92 -17.75 22.76
N SER A 188 11.86 -17.14 21.57
CA SER A 188 11.22 -15.83 21.36
C SER A 188 10.08 -15.82 20.34
N LYS A 189 9.96 -16.86 19.52
CA LYS A 189 8.96 -16.96 18.44
C LYS A 189 7.81 -17.89 18.83
N PRO A 190 6.68 -17.35 19.35
CA PRO A 190 5.52 -18.16 19.66
C PRO A 190 4.99 -18.85 18.39
N GLY A 191 4.69 -20.14 18.48
CA GLY A 191 4.22 -20.96 17.35
C GLY A 191 5.32 -21.66 16.54
N MET A 192 6.60 -21.30 16.72
CA MET A 192 7.71 -21.93 15.97
C MET A 192 8.05 -23.34 16.48
N CYS A 193 8.04 -23.56 17.80
CA CYS A 193 8.20 -24.88 18.42
C CYS A 193 7.04 -25.15 19.37
N HIS A 194 6.62 -26.41 19.49
CA HIS A 194 5.72 -26.86 20.57
C HIS A 194 6.41 -26.91 21.94
N CYS A 195 7.74 -26.80 21.96
CA CYS A 195 8.55 -26.83 23.16
C CYS A 195 8.67 -25.43 23.79
N LYS A 196 8.41 -25.29 25.10
CA LYS A 196 8.81 -24.09 25.84
C LYS A 196 10.34 -24.09 25.99
N GLN A 197 11.00 -23.10 25.39
CA GLN A 197 12.45 -22.90 25.49
C GLN A 197 12.71 -21.57 26.21
N SER A 198 13.76 -21.54 27.03
CA SER A 198 14.26 -20.31 27.63
C SER A 198 15.33 -19.69 26.75
N LEU A 199 15.46 -18.36 26.80
CA LEU A 199 16.58 -17.67 26.17
C LEU A 199 17.91 -18.20 26.70
N PRO A 200 18.96 -18.28 25.86
CA PRO A 200 20.32 -18.50 26.34
C PRO A 200 20.69 -17.51 27.44
N SER A 201 21.38 -17.96 28.50
CA SER A 201 21.84 -17.07 29.58
C SER A 201 23.28 -16.63 29.31
N LEU A 202 23.42 -15.45 28.71
CA LEU A 202 24.72 -14.83 28.46
C LEU A 202 24.99 -13.78 29.54
N HIS A 203 26.11 -13.90 30.25
CA HIS A 203 26.55 -12.95 31.26
C HIS A 203 27.93 -12.37 30.93
N GLY A 204 28.21 -11.16 31.38
CA GLY A 204 29.51 -10.53 31.13
C GLY A 204 29.71 -10.15 29.65
N ASN A 205 30.90 -10.42 29.12
CA ASN A 205 31.32 -9.94 27.79
C ASN A 205 31.12 -11.02 26.72
N VAL A 206 30.53 -10.65 25.59
CA VAL A 206 30.36 -11.51 24.41
C VAL A 206 31.20 -10.98 23.26
N ILE A 207 31.97 -11.85 22.61
CA ILE A 207 32.63 -11.57 21.33
C ILE A 207 31.81 -12.20 20.22
N VAL A 208 31.47 -11.43 19.20
CA VAL A 208 30.86 -11.92 17.96
C VAL A 208 31.86 -11.74 16.83
N LEU A 209 32.16 -12.82 16.10
CA LEU A 209 33.18 -12.83 15.06
C LEU A 209 32.52 -12.79 13.68
N GLY A 210 32.66 -11.68 12.96
CA GLY A 210 32.09 -11.50 11.63
C GLY A 210 31.63 -10.07 11.36
N ALA A 211 31.24 -9.80 10.11
CA ALA A 211 30.82 -8.48 9.65
C ALA A 211 29.73 -8.53 8.56
N GLY A 212 28.93 -9.61 8.52
CA GLY A 212 27.71 -9.68 7.69
C GLY A 212 26.47 -9.74 8.59
N ASP A 213 25.28 -9.79 8.00
CA ASP A 213 23.98 -9.74 8.69
C ASP A 213 23.93 -10.68 9.91
N THR A 214 24.35 -11.93 9.72
CA THR A 214 24.41 -12.94 10.79
C THR A 214 25.19 -12.48 12.03
N ALA A 215 26.27 -11.71 11.86
CA ALA A 215 27.06 -11.20 12.99
C ALA A 215 26.31 -10.11 13.75
N PHE A 216 25.63 -9.20 13.05
CA PHE A 216 24.86 -8.13 13.67
C PHE A 216 23.61 -8.68 14.37
N ASP A 217 22.91 -9.64 13.76
CA ASP A 217 21.81 -10.36 14.39
C ASP A 217 22.27 -11.15 15.64
N CYS A 218 23.47 -11.76 15.60
CA CYS A 218 24.06 -12.39 16.79
C CYS A 218 24.35 -11.37 17.89
N ALA A 219 24.88 -10.20 17.53
CA ALA A 219 25.26 -9.16 18.48
C ALA A 219 24.05 -8.58 19.23
N THR A 220 23.02 -8.18 18.50
CA THR A 220 21.77 -7.62 19.07
C THR A 220 20.95 -8.68 19.81
N SER A 221 20.99 -9.94 19.37
CA SER A 221 20.37 -11.07 20.08
C SER A 221 21.11 -11.44 21.37
N ALA A 222 22.44 -11.28 21.42
CA ALA A 222 23.22 -11.50 22.64
C ALA A 222 22.82 -10.53 23.76
N LEU A 223 22.47 -9.28 23.44
CA LEU A 223 21.93 -8.32 24.41
C LEU A 223 20.61 -8.79 25.02
N ARG A 224 19.71 -9.37 24.21
CA ARG A 224 18.44 -9.96 24.71
C ARG A 224 18.66 -11.16 25.63
N CYS A 225 19.80 -11.84 25.48
CA CYS A 225 20.21 -12.97 26.31
C CYS A 225 20.88 -12.55 27.63
N GLY A 226 20.99 -11.24 27.91
CA GLY A 226 21.55 -10.70 29.16
C GLY A 226 23.03 -10.28 29.08
N ALA A 227 23.63 -10.25 27.89
CA ALA A 227 25.01 -9.82 27.73
C ALA A 227 25.22 -8.41 28.29
N ARG A 228 26.26 -8.22 29.11
CA ARG A 228 26.59 -6.91 29.69
C ARG A 228 27.24 -5.99 28.65
N ARG A 229 28.04 -6.57 27.75
CA ARG A 229 28.70 -5.85 26.65
C ARG A 229 28.97 -6.82 25.51
N VAL A 230 28.81 -6.34 24.28
CA VAL A 230 29.04 -7.11 23.06
C VAL A 230 30.11 -6.44 22.22
N PHE A 231 31.10 -7.21 21.77
CA PHE A 231 32.15 -6.78 20.85
C PHE A 231 31.96 -7.50 19.52
N VAL A 232 31.72 -6.74 18.45
CA VAL A 232 31.70 -7.25 17.07
C VAL A 232 33.10 -7.09 16.50
N VAL A 233 33.78 -8.22 16.29
CA VAL A 233 35.18 -8.27 15.90
C VAL A 233 35.29 -8.79 14.47
N PHE A 234 36.06 -8.09 13.64
CA PHE A 234 36.20 -8.44 12.23
C PHE A 234 37.62 -8.19 11.71
N ARG A 235 38.05 -9.07 10.81
CA ARG A 235 39.44 -9.14 10.30
C ARG A 235 39.82 -8.06 9.29
N LYS A 236 38.94 -7.09 9.00
CA LYS A 236 39.14 -6.03 8.00
C LYS A 236 38.73 -4.67 8.60
N GLY A 237 38.72 -3.61 7.79
CA GLY A 237 38.26 -2.28 8.21
C GLY A 237 36.74 -2.12 8.20
N PHE A 238 36.25 -1.01 8.75
CA PHE A 238 34.82 -0.65 8.74
C PHE A 238 34.23 -0.52 7.33
N THR A 239 35.03 -0.05 6.37
CA THR A 239 34.64 0.05 4.95
C THR A 239 34.44 -1.32 4.28
N ASN A 240 34.78 -2.42 4.96
CA ASN A 240 34.62 -3.79 4.47
C ASN A 240 33.51 -4.56 5.20
N ILE A 241 32.70 -3.89 6.01
CA ILE A 241 31.46 -4.48 6.54
C ILE A 241 30.57 -4.86 5.35
N ARG A 242 30.06 -6.09 5.37
CA ARG A 242 29.23 -6.64 4.29
C ARG A 242 27.75 -6.39 4.51
N ALA A 243 27.33 -6.31 5.77
CA ALA A 243 25.95 -5.97 6.08
C ALA A 243 25.66 -4.53 5.62
N VAL A 244 24.42 -4.29 5.22
CA VAL A 244 24.00 -2.95 4.84
C VAL A 244 24.03 -1.97 6.02
N PRO A 245 24.16 -0.65 5.78
CA PRO A 245 24.26 0.35 6.84
C PRO A 245 23.11 0.28 7.85
N GLU A 246 21.89 -0.02 7.39
CA GLU A 246 20.70 -0.10 8.27
C GLU A 246 20.83 -1.24 9.29
N GLU A 247 21.45 -2.36 8.91
CA GLU A 247 21.66 -3.50 9.81
C GLU A 247 22.77 -3.23 10.82
N MET A 248 23.84 -2.57 10.39
CA MET A 248 24.92 -2.13 11.28
C MET A 248 24.41 -1.09 12.30
N GLU A 249 23.54 -0.16 11.88
CA GLU A 249 23.05 0.92 12.73
C GLU A 249 22.26 0.38 13.93
N LEU A 250 21.52 -0.73 13.78
CA LEU A 250 20.82 -1.37 14.89
C LEU A 250 21.77 -1.77 16.03
N ALA A 251 22.87 -2.45 15.71
CA ALA A 251 23.86 -2.84 16.72
C ALA A 251 24.58 -1.61 17.32
N LYS A 252 24.79 -0.56 16.53
CA LYS A 252 25.44 0.69 16.97
C LYS A 252 24.55 1.49 17.92
N GLU A 253 23.26 1.63 17.62
CA GLU A 253 22.28 2.29 18.49
C GLU A 253 22.22 1.61 19.87
N GLU A 254 22.30 0.27 19.89
CA GLU A 254 22.33 -0.58 21.08
C GLU A 254 23.71 -0.70 21.76
N LYS A 255 24.67 0.12 21.34
CA LYS A 255 26.00 0.25 21.98
C LYS A 255 26.87 -1.00 21.91
N CYS A 256 26.72 -1.82 20.85
CA CYS A 256 27.73 -2.81 20.52
C CYS A 256 29.05 -2.10 20.12
N GLU A 257 30.17 -2.65 20.56
CA GLU A 257 31.50 -2.13 20.24
C GLU A 257 32.05 -2.82 19.00
N PHE A 258 32.68 -2.06 18.10
CA PHE A 258 33.21 -2.58 16.84
C PHE A 258 34.73 -2.56 16.87
N LEU A 259 35.36 -3.74 16.71
CA LEU A 259 36.81 -3.90 16.74
C LEU A 259 37.29 -4.41 15.37
N PRO A 260 37.68 -3.49 14.45
CA PRO A 260 38.18 -3.84 13.13
C PRO A 260 39.61 -4.39 13.21
N PHE A 261 40.09 -4.94 12.09
CA PHE A 261 41.48 -5.36 11.88
C PHE A 261 41.99 -6.42 12.87
N LEU A 262 41.13 -7.36 13.27
CA LEU A 262 41.49 -8.41 14.22
C LEU A 262 41.15 -9.81 13.67
N SER A 263 42.17 -10.66 13.56
CA SER A 263 42.03 -12.07 13.18
C SER A 263 42.13 -12.99 14.40
N PRO A 264 41.15 -13.89 14.61
CA PRO A 264 41.19 -14.91 15.65
C PRO A 264 42.47 -15.75 15.68
N ARG A 265 43.16 -15.81 16.84
CA ARG A 265 44.37 -16.63 16.99
C ARG A 265 44.24 -17.76 18.00
N ASN A 266 43.86 -17.44 19.23
CA ASN A 266 43.84 -18.40 20.32
C ASN A 266 42.71 -18.11 21.30
N LEU A 267 42.11 -19.16 21.88
CA LEU A 267 41.10 -19.04 22.91
C LEU A 267 41.72 -19.22 24.29
N LEU A 268 41.43 -18.28 25.19
CA LEU A 268 41.87 -18.34 26.58
C LEU A 268 40.80 -19.08 27.39
N VAL A 269 41.00 -20.37 27.59
CA VAL A 269 40.10 -21.23 28.37
C VAL A 269 40.71 -21.51 29.74
N HIS A 270 39.92 -21.33 30.80
CA HIS A 270 40.28 -21.67 32.18
C HIS A 270 39.14 -22.44 32.83
N GLU A 271 39.45 -23.58 33.45
CA GLU A 271 38.44 -24.49 34.06
C GLU A 271 37.30 -24.84 33.10
N GLY A 272 37.65 -25.13 31.84
CA GLY A 272 36.68 -25.49 30.80
C GLY A 272 35.77 -24.34 30.33
N ARG A 273 36.00 -23.09 30.74
CA ARG A 273 35.23 -21.92 30.29
C ARG A 273 36.09 -20.85 29.64
N ILE A 274 35.55 -20.20 28.62
CA ILE A 274 36.21 -19.06 27.96
C ILE A 274 36.35 -17.90 28.96
N LYS A 275 37.56 -17.32 29.01
CA LYS A 275 37.92 -16.10 29.76
C LYS A 275 38.39 -14.96 28.86
N GLY A 276 38.65 -15.26 27.60
CA GLY A 276 39.03 -14.28 26.60
C GLY A 276 39.52 -14.94 25.32
N MET A 277 39.99 -14.10 24.42
CA MET A 277 40.47 -14.50 23.12
C MET A 277 41.64 -13.61 22.70
N GLU A 278 42.65 -14.22 22.11
CA GLU A 278 43.78 -13.55 21.49
C GLU A 278 43.53 -13.37 20.00
N PHE A 279 43.87 -12.19 19.50
CA PHE A 279 43.77 -11.80 18.11
C PHE A 279 45.12 -11.31 17.62
N LEU A 280 45.41 -11.56 16.34
CA LEU A 280 46.47 -10.86 15.62
C LEU A 280 45.88 -9.64 14.91
N ARG A 281 46.62 -8.54 14.88
CA ARG A 281 46.26 -7.39 14.05
C ARG A 281 46.35 -7.79 12.58
N THR A 282 45.40 -7.32 11.78
CA THR A 282 45.44 -7.44 10.33
C THR A 282 45.63 -6.10 9.65
N GLU A 283 46.24 -6.11 8.47
CA GLU A 283 46.32 -4.93 7.62
C GLU A 283 46.28 -5.31 6.14
N GLN A 284 46.02 -4.32 5.29
CA GLN A 284 45.98 -4.49 3.85
C GLN A 284 47.33 -4.05 3.27
N ALA A 285 48.01 -4.96 2.57
CA ALA A 285 49.23 -4.68 1.85
C ALA A 285 48.96 -3.84 0.58
N GLU A 286 50.01 -3.30 -0.04
CA GLU A 286 49.89 -2.45 -1.24
C GLU A 286 49.24 -3.16 -2.43
N ASP A 287 49.38 -4.48 -2.52
CA ASP A 287 48.76 -5.33 -3.56
C ASP A 287 47.28 -5.66 -3.26
N GLY A 288 46.73 -5.17 -2.15
CA GLY A 288 45.37 -5.41 -1.70
C GLY A 288 45.17 -6.71 -0.92
N SER A 289 46.21 -7.54 -0.76
CA SER A 289 46.17 -8.74 0.08
C SER A 289 46.10 -8.38 1.57
N TRP A 290 45.64 -9.32 2.39
CA TRP A 290 45.49 -9.12 3.83
C TRP A 290 46.54 -9.96 4.56
N ILE A 291 47.33 -9.31 5.41
CA ILE A 291 48.37 -9.94 6.23
C ILE A 291 47.99 -9.91 7.70
N GLU A 292 48.49 -10.89 8.45
CA GLU A 292 48.38 -10.97 9.91
C GLU A 292 49.74 -10.67 10.52
N ASP A 293 49.79 -9.74 11.48
CA ASP A 293 51.01 -9.38 12.19
C ASP A 293 51.09 -10.20 13.49
N GLU A 294 52.05 -11.15 13.54
CA GLU A 294 52.25 -12.03 14.69
C GLU A 294 52.79 -11.31 15.94
N GLU A 295 53.43 -10.14 15.78
CA GLU A 295 53.97 -9.34 16.89
C GLU A 295 52.87 -8.48 17.55
N GLN A 296 51.85 -8.09 16.78
CA GLN A 296 50.76 -7.23 17.26
C GLN A 296 49.56 -8.05 17.77
N VAL A 297 49.67 -8.53 19.01
CA VAL A 297 48.64 -9.33 19.68
C VAL A 297 47.68 -8.49 20.52
N VAL A 298 46.38 -8.70 20.36
CA VAL A 298 45.32 -8.14 21.22
C VAL A 298 44.69 -9.25 22.07
N ARG A 299 44.63 -9.05 23.38
CA ARG A 299 43.95 -9.96 24.32
C ARG A 299 42.65 -9.35 24.81
N LEU A 300 41.51 -9.87 24.35
CA LEU A 300 40.19 -9.37 24.72
C LEU A 300 39.51 -10.30 25.72
N LYS A 301 39.13 -9.78 26.89
CA LYS A 301 38.41 -10.55 27.91
C LYS A 301 36.96 -10.78 27.49
N ALA A 302 36.55 -12.05 27.52
CA ALA A 302 35.22 -12.49 27.13
C ALA A 302 34.78 -13.73 27.92
N ASN A 303 33.48 -13.85 28.12
CA ASN A 303 32.85 -15.03 28.71
C ASN A 303 32.29 -15.95 27.63
N PHE A 304 31.87 -15.36 26.51
CA PHE A 304 31.23 -16.06 25.40
C PHE A 304 31.82 -15.61 24.07
N VAL A 305 31.89 -16.55 23.13
CA VAL A 305 32.32 -16.30 21.75
C VAL A 305 31.29 -16.87 20.80
N ILE A 306 30.82 -16.07 19.85
CA ILE A 306 29.87 -16.45 18.81
C ILE A 306 30.54 -16.30 17.45
N SER A 307 30.76 -17.41 16.74
CA SER A 307 31.30 -17.39 15.38
C SER A 307 30.18 -17.19 14.35
N ALA A 308 30.27 -16.11 13.57
CA ALA A 308 29.32 -15.74 12.52
C ALA A 308 30.02 -15.59 11.16
N PHE A 309 30.86 -16.56 10.80
CA PHE A 309 31.62 -16.55 9.54
C PHE A 309 30.82 -16.94 8.29
N GLY A 310 29.52 -17.18 8.46
CA GLY A 310 28.63 -17.66 7.41
C GLY A 310 28.40 -19.17 7.48
N SER A 311 27.77 -19.68 6.43
CA SER A 311 27.28 -21.05 6.35
C SER A 311 27.89 -21.77 5.15
N THR A 312 27.82 -23.09 5.13
CA THR A 312 28.34 -23.96 4.08
C THR A 312 27.46 -25.20 3.92
N LEU A 313 27.78 -26.02 2.92
CA LEU A 313 27.31 -27.39 2.77
C LEU A 313 28.45 -28.33 3.17
N GLY A 314 28.42 -28.87 4.39
CA GLY A 314 29.51 -29.67 4.97
C GLY A 314 29.14 -31.11 5.33
N ASP A 315 27.87 -31.41 5.53
CA ASP A 315 27.41 -32.77 5.83
C ASP A 315 27.57 -33.71 4.62
N ASN A 316 28.49 -34.67 4.72
CA ASN A 316 28.78 -35.66 3.67
C ASN A 316 27.52 -36.44 3.24
N SER A 317 26.59 -36.74 4.16
CA SER A 317 25.37 -37.48 3.81
C SER A 317 24.46 -36.66 2.88
N VAL A 318 24.43 -35.33 3.06
CA VAL A 318 23.67 -34.40 2.23
C VAL A 318 24.35 -34.25 0.86
N VAL A 319 25.67 -34.13 0.85
CA VAL A 319 26.46 -34.04 -0.40
C VAL A 319 26.31 -35.30 -1.24
N GLU A 320 26.44 -36.49 -0.64
CA GLU A 320 26.26 -37.77 -1.33
C GLU A 320 24.84 -37.90 -1.91
N ALA A 321 23.82 -37.43 -1.19
CA ALA A 321 22.43 -37.46 -1.63
C ALA A 321 22.14 -36.57 -2.85
N LEU A 322 23.01 -35.61 -3.18
CA LEU A 322 22.93 -34.79 -4.41
C LEU A 322 23.37 -35.56 -5.66
N THR A 323 23.96 -36.75 -5.54
CA THR A 323 24.44 -37.52 -6.70
C THR A 323 23.29 -37.80 -7.69
N PRO A 324 23.42 -37.47 -8.99
CA PRO A 324 24.67 -37.28 -9.75
C PRO A 324 24.91 -35.82 -10.18
N LEU A 325 24.40 -34.84 -9.41
CA LEU A 325 24.57 -33.43 -9.76
C LEU A 325 26.04 -33.04 -9.84
N LYS A 326 26.38 -32.22 -10.84
CA LYS A 326 27.68 -31.55 -10.90
C LYS A 326 27.75 -30.48 -9.82
N LEU A 327 28.82 -30.51 -9.03
CA LEU A 327 29.13 -29.48 -8.05
C LEU A 327 30.23 -28.55 -8.60
N ASN A 328 30.11 -27.27 -8.31
CA ASN A 328 31.09 -26.26 -8.67
C ASN A 328 32.31 -26.29 -7.74
N LYS A 329 33.28 -25.40 -7.97
CA LYS A 329 34.53 -25.31 -7.18
C LYS A 329 34.31 -24.98 -5.69
N TYR A 330 33.12 -24.52 -5.31
CA TYR A 330 32.73 -24.22 -3.93
C TYR A 330 31.96 -25.37 -3.27
N GLY A 331 31.80 -26.50 -3.95
CA GLY A 331 31.04 -27.65 -3.44
C GLY A 331 29.52 -27.48 -3.49
N LEU A 332 29.01 -26.52 -4.27
CA LEU A 332 27.57 -26.26 -4.42
C LEU A 332 27.06 -26.75 -5.78
N PRO A 333 25.78 -27.12 -5.92
CA PRO A 333 25.19 -27.50 -7.21
C PRO A 333 25.43 -26.45 -8.31
N GLU A 334 25.95 -26.89 -9.44
CA GLU A 334 26.06 -26.05 -10.63
C GLU A 334 24.67 -25.88 -11.27
N VAL A 335 24.27 -24.63 -11.49
CA VAL A 335 22.99 -24.27 -12.11
C VAL A 335 23.18 -23.27 -13.25
N ASP A 336 22.29 -23.33 -14.24
CA ASP A 336 22.13 -22.26 -15.21
C ASP A 336 21.38 -21.09 -14.55
N THR A 337 22.00 -19.91 -14.49
CA THR A 337 21.47 -18.75 -13.76
C THR A 337 20.26 -18.08 -14.40
N LYS A 338 19.85 -18.48 -15.62
CA LYS A 338 18.63 -18.00 -16.27
C LYS A 338 17.46 -18.92 -16.03
N THR A 339 17.72 -20.21 -15.83
CA THR A 339 16.69 -21.25 -15.74
C THR A 339 16.59 -21.90 -14.36
N MET A 340 17.63 -21.75 -13.54
CA MET A 340 17.86 -22.45 -12.27
C MET A 340 17.93 -23.97 -12.40
N GLN A 341 18.12 -24.48 -13.62
CA GLN A 341 18.25 -25.90 -13.91
C GLN A 341 19.67 -26.37 -13.58
N SER A 342 19.78 -27.55 -12.96
CA SER A 342 21.06 -28.19 -12.67
C SER A 342 21.59 -29.00 -13.86
N SER A 343 22.65 -29.79 -13.66
CA SER A 343 23.13 -30.76 -14.65
C SER A 343 22.12 -31.86 -15.00
N GLU A 344 21.13 -32.10 -14.15
CA GLU A 344 20.04 -33.05 -14.40
C GLU A 344 18.77 -32.28 -14.83
N PRO A 345 18.17 -32.57 -16.01
CA PRO A 345 17.08 -31.76 -16.55
C PRO A 345 15.82 -31.65 -15.69
N TRP A 346 15.58 -32.64 -14.83
CA TRP A 346 14.42 -32.73 -13.93
C TRP A 346 14.69 -32.11 -12.55
N VAL A 347 15.90 -31.58 -12.32
CA VAL A 347 16.33 -31.06 -11.02
C VAL A 347 16.74 -29.60 -11.15
N PHE A 348 16.15 -28.77 -10.31
CA PHE A 348 16.36 -27.34 -10.23
C PHE A 348 16.85 -26.97 -8.83
N CYS A 349 17.58 -25.87 -8.70
CA CYS A 349 18.14 -25.44 -7.41
C CYS A 349 18.13 -23.91 -7.32
N GLY A 350 17.81 -23.37 -6.14
CA GLY A 350 17.73 -21.93 -5.91
C GLY A 350 17.90 -21.53 -4.44
N GLY A 351 18.02 -20.23 -4.19
CA GLY A 351 18.38 -19.68 -2.87
C GLY A 351 19.85 -19.92 -2.53
N ASP A 352 20.21 -19.86 -1.24
CA ASP A 352 21.61 -19.92 -0.79
C ASP A 352 22.37 -21.15 -1.32
N LEU A 353 21.67 -22.28 -1.53
CA LEU A 353 22.28 -23.51 -2.05
C LEU A 353 22.82 -23.35 -3.48
N ALA A 354 22.19 -22.51 -4.30
CA ALA A 354 22.67 -22.23 -5.66
C ALA A 354 23.94 -21.37 -5.65
N GLY A 355 24.26 -20.70 -4.54
CA GLY A 355 25.46 -19.89 -4.38
C GLY A 355 25.47 -18.59 -5.19
N VAL A 356 24.29 -18.13 -5.63
CA VAL A 356 24.11 -16.91 -6.45
C VAL A 356 23.28 -15.83 -5.76
N SER A 357 22.57 -16.19 -4.69
CA SER A 357 21.65 -15.33 -3.94
C SER A 357 22.18 -15.13 -2.52
N GLU A 358 22.10 -13.91 -2.00
CA GLU A 358 22.54 -13.58 -0.63
C GLU A 358 21.39 -13.04 0.24
N THR A 359 20.22 -12.75 -0.36
CA THR A 359 19.07 -12.17 0.33
C THR A 359 17.81 -13.02 0.20
N THR A 360 16.84 -12.78 1.11
CA THR A 360 15.52 -13.46 1.05
C THR A 360 14.80 -13.19 -0.28
N VAL A 361 14.86 -11.97 -0.82
CA VAL A 361 14.16 -11.60 -2.05
C VAL A 361 14.77 -12.25 -3.30
N GLU A 362 16.10 -12.41 -3.33
CA GLU A 362 16.78 -13.15 -4.40
C GLU A 362 16.46 -14.63 -4.33
N ALA A 363 16.46 -15.23 -3.14
CA ALA A 363 16.04 -16.62 -2.96
C ALA A 363 14.58 -16.85 -3.43
N VAL A 364 13.67 -15.92 -3.12
CA VAL A 364 12.30 -15.91 -3.65
C VAL A 364 12.30 -15.81 -5.18
N ASN A 365 13.16 -14.98 -5.77
CA ASN A 365 13.28 -14.84 -7.23
C ASN A 365 13.85 -16.10 -7.91
N ASP A 366 14.78 -16.81 -7.29
CA ASP A 366 15.29 -18.08 -7.81
C ASP A 366 14.16 -19.12 -7.90
N GLY A 367 13.37 -19.25 -6.84
CA GLY A 367 12.20 -20.13 -6.83
C GLY A 367 11.17 -19.75 -7.90
N LYS A 368 10.92 -18.44 -8.06
CA LYS A 368 10.03 -17.90 -9.11
C LYS A 368 10.56 -18.24 -10.51
N THR A 369 11.84 -18.02 -10.76
CA THR A 369 12.49 -18.30 -12.05
C THR A 369 12.44 -19.80 -12.34
N ALA A 370 12.83 -20.63 -11.37
CA ALA A 370 12.78 -22.08 -11.48
C ALA A 370 11.37 -22.59 -11.81
N SER A 371 10.31 -22.01 -11.21
CA SER A 371 8.93 -22.47 -11.44
C SER A 371 8.51 -22.43 -12.91
N TRP A 372 8.93 -21.40 -13.66
CA TRP A 372 8.63 -21.28 -15.09
C TRP A 372 9.37 -22.35 -15.91
N HIS A 373 10.62 -22.64 -15.55
CA HIS A 373 11.43 -23.62 -16.26
C HIS A 373 11.09 -25.07 -15.87
N ILE A 374 10.70 -25.33 -14.63
CA ILE A 374 10.04 -26.58 -14.21
C ILE A 374 8.75 -26.75 -15.02
N HIS A 375 7.94 -25.69 -15.15
CA HIS A 375 6.73 -25.75 -15.97
C HIS A 375 7.04 -26.12 -17.41
N LYS A 376 7.99 -25.43 -18.05
CA LYS A 376 8.44 -25.74 -19.42
C LYS A 376 8.93 -27.18 -19.55
N TYR A 377 9.74 -27.65 -18.60
CA TYR A 377 10.25 -29.01 -18.57
C TYR A 377 9.11 -30.03 -18.49
N LEU A 378 8.21 -29.90 -17.51
CA LEU A 378 7.09 -30.82 -17.32
C LEU A 378 6.15 -30.83 -18.53
N GLN A 379 5.82 -29.66 -19.11
CA GLN A 379 5.01 -29.63 -20.33
C GLN A 379 5.70 -30.34 -21.50
N SER A 380 7.03 -30.22 -21.62
CA SER A 380 7.79 -30.90 -22.69
C SER A 380 7.76 -32.42 -22.58
N LEU A 381 7.67 -33.00 -21.38
CA LEU A 381 7.50 -34.44 -21.16
C LEU A 381 6.19 -34.98 -21.75
N HIS A 382 5.19 -34.11 -21.91
CA HIS A 382 3.89 -34.43 -22.50
C HIS A 382 3.75 -33.89 -23.94
N HIS A 383 4.86 -33.49 -24.59
CA HIS A 383 4.89 -32.90 -25.93
C HIS A 383 4.03 -31.65 -26.08
N LEU A 384 3.85 -30.90 -24.98
CA LEU A 384 3.14 -29.63 -24.97
C LEU A 384 4.15 -28.48 -25.05
N SER A 385 3.88 -27.51 -25.91
CA SER A 385 4.65 -26.28 -25.97
C SER A 385 4.09 -25.24 -25.00
N VAL A 386 4.98 -24.41 -24.46
CA VAL A 386 4.65 -23.25 -23.64
C VAL A 386 5.05 -21.98 -24.37
N SER A 387 4.45 -20.84 -24.00
CA SER A 387 4.79 -19.53 -24.57
C SER A 387 6.30 -19.28 -24.47
N PRO A 388 6.95 -18.70 -25.50
CA PRO A 388 8.35 -18.29 -25.39
C PRO A 388 8.54 -17.13 -24.41
N VAL A 389 7.47 -16.37 -24.13
CA VAL A 389 7.45 -15.30 -23.13
C VAL A 389 6.93 -15.87 -21.82
N PRO A 390 7.63 -15.68 -20.68
CA PRO A 390 7.14 -16.12 -19.38
C PRO A 390 5.82 -15.49 -18.97
N GLU A 391 4.83 -16.32 -18.64
CA GLU A 391 3.46 -15.94 -18.30
C GLU A 391 3.07 -16.49 -16.91
N LEU A 392 3.82 -16.13 -15.87
CA LEU A 392 3.51 -16.53 -14.50
C LEU A 392 2.23 -15.84 -14.00
N PRO A 393 1.23 -16.57 -13.46
CA PRO A 393 0.00 -15.97 -12.99
C PRO A 393 0.21 -15.03 -11.78
N ARG A 394 -0.64 -14.02 -11.69
CA ARG A 394 -0.68 -13.05 -10.57
C ARG A 394 -1.18 -13.70 -9.27
N PHE A 395 -1.15 -12.93 -8.19
CA PHE A 395 -1.82 -13.26 -6.93
C PHE A 395 -3.31 -12.91 -7.04
N TYR A 396 -4.17 -13.80 -6.55
CA TYR A 396 -5.63 -13.61 -6.56
C TYR A 396 -6.23 -14.02 -5.21
N THR A 397 -7.36 -13.41 -4.89
CA THR A 397 -8.18 -13.65 -3.70
C THR A 397 -9.66 -13.66 -4.09
N PRO A 398 -10.58 -14.07 -3.18
CA PRO A 398 -12.02 -13.92 -3.43
C PRO A 398 -12.47 -12.47 -3.67
N ILE A 399 -11.68 -11.46 -3.28
CA ILE A 399 -11.96 -10.05 -3.59
C ILE A 399 -12.00 -9.83 -5.11
N ASP A 400 -11.11 -10.49 -5.86
CA ASP A 400 -11.01 -10.31 -7.31
C ASP A 400 -12.24 -10.81 -8.08
N LEU A 401 -13.06 -11.66 -7.45
CA LEU A 401 -14.31 -12.18 -8.00
C LEU A 401 -15.49 -11.22 -7.86
N VAL A 402 -15.34 -10.11 -7.11
CA VAL A 402 -16.42 -9.15 -6.90
C VAL A 402 -16.79 -8.48 -8.22
N ASP A 403 -18.07 -8.57 -8.57
CA ASP A 403 -18.65 -7.94 -9.75
C ASP A 403 -18.83 -6.44 -9.53
N LEU A 404 -18.19 -5.66 -10.39
CA LEU A 404 -18.29 -4.19 -10.41
C LEU A 404 -19.19 -3.67 -11.51
N SER A 405 -19.81 -4.56 -12.30
CA SER A 405 -20.68 -4.13 -13.39
C SER A 405 -21.89 -3.36 -12.88
N VAL A 406 -22.32 -2.38 -13.67
CA VAL A 406 -23.50 -1.56 -13.36
C VAL A 406 -24.27 -1.32 -14.65
N GLU A 407 -25.59 -1.37 -14.56
CA GLU A 407 -26.48 -1.05 -15.67
C GLU A 407 -27.16 0.30 -15.42
N PHE A 408 -27.14 1.16 -16.43
CA PHE A 408 -27.56 2.55 -16.31
C PHE A 408 -28.11 3.04 -17.64
N CYS A 409 -29.35 3.53 -17.66
CA CYS A 409 -30.05 3.97 -18.87
C CYS A 409 -30.05 2.93 -20.01
N GLY A 410 -30.14 1.64 -19.69
CA GLY A 410 -30.07 0.53 -20.66
C GLY A 410 -28.67 0.27 -21.20
N LEU A 411 -27.65 0.94 -20.69
CA LEU A 411 -26.24 0.70 -21.02
C LEU A 411 -25.59 -0.14 -19.93
N LYS A 412 -24.84 -1.16 -20.33
CA LYS A 412 -24.11 -2.02 -19.41
C LYS A 412 -22.65 -1.60 -19.35
N PHE A 413 -22.18 -1.25 -18.16
CA PHE A 413 -20.80 -0.88 -17.89
C PHE A 413 -20.08 -2.05 -17.20
N LYS A 414 -18.88 -2.40 -17.68
CA LYS A 414 -18.05 -3.45 -17.04
C LYS A 414 -17.60 -3.07 -15.62
N ASN A 415 -17.46 -1.78 -15.38
CA ASN A 415 -17.15 -1.17 -14.09
C ASN A 415 -17.61 0.30 -14.13
N PRO A 416 -17.79 0.98 -12.98
CA PRO A 416 -18.38 2.31 -12.95
C PRO A 416 -17.39 3.43 -13.32
N PHE A 417 -16.13 3.14 -13.64
CA PHE A 417 -15.11 4.17 -13.88
C PHE A 417 -14.90 4.44 -15.37
N GLY A 418 -14.85 5.72 -15.74
CA GLY A 418 -14.64 6.15 -17.11
C GLY A 418 -13.85 7.43 -17.25
N LEU A 419 -13.36 7.67 -18.46
CA LEU A 419 -12.64 8.91 -18.77
C LEU A 419 -13.62 10.05 -19.03
N ALA A 420 -13.44 11.19 -18.35
CA ALA A 420 -14.20 12.41 -18.62
C ALA A 420 -13.80 13.03 -19.99
N SER A 421 -14.70 13.85 -20.56
CA SER A 421 -14.44 14.68 -21.75
C SER A 421 -13.40 15.77 -21.41
N ALA A 422 -12.11 15.50 -21.62
CA ALA A 422 -11.01 16.27 -21.03
C ALA A 422 -9.64 15.96 -21.68
N PRO A 423 -8.50 16.50 -21.20
CA PRO A 423 -7.18 16.21 -21.77
C PRO A 423 -6.82 14.71 -21.89
N PRO A 424 -7.18 13.82 -20.95
CA PRO A 424 -7.00 12.36 -21.11
C PRO A 424 -7.74 11.73 -22.30
N THR A 425 -8.66 12.46 -22.94
CA THR A 425 -9.41 12.01 -24.13
C THR A 425 -9.19 12.94 -25.33
N THR A 426 -8.02 13.60 -25.39
CA THR A 426 -7.63 14.48 -26.51
C THR A 426 -7.61 13.78 -27.86
N THR A 427 -7.34 12.47 -27.90
CA THR A 427 -7.34 11.65 -29.12
C THR A 427 -8.01 10.30 -28.88
N SER A 428 -8.55 9.70 -29.95
CA SER A 428 -9.14 8.35 -29.89
C SER A 428 -8.13 7.26 -29.58
N ALA A 429 -6.87 7.44 -29.99
CA ALA A 429 -5.78 6.54 -29.62
C ALA A 429 -5.52 6.49 -28.11
N MET A 430 -5.77 7.59 -27.38
CA MET A 430 -5.71 7.61 -25.92
C MET A 430 -6.85 6.78 -25.32
N ILE A 431 -8.09 6.96 -25.81
CA ILE A 431 -9.25 6.18 -25.37
C ILE A 431 -9.02 4.68 -25.61
N ARG A 432 -8.50 4.30 -26.78
CA ARG A 432 -8.11 2.92 -27.08
C ARG A 432 -7.14 2.33 -26.05
N ARG A 433 -6.12 3.10 -25.64
CA ARG A 433 -5.17 2.65 -24.60
C ARG A 433 -5.82 2.54 -23.23
N ALA A 434 -6.76 3.43 -22.91
CA ALA A 434 -7.52 3.34 -21.66
C ALA A 434 -8.43 2.11 -21.62
N PHE A 435 -9.13 1.77 -22.71
CA PHE A 435 -9.89 0.51 -22.77
C PHE A 435 -8.99 -0.72 -22.63
N LYS A 436 -7.81 -0.72 -23.27
CA LYS A 436 -6.82 -1.78 -23.06
C LYS A 436 -6.33 -1.88 -21.61
N ALA A 437 -6.30 -0.77 -20.87
CA ALA A 437 -5.95 -0.75 -19.45
C ALA A 437 -7.08 -1.21 -18.53
N GLY A 438 -8.34 -1.21 -18.99
CA GLY A 438 -9.50 -1.72 -18.23
C GLY A 438 -10.58 -0.68 -17.88
N TRP A 439 -10.51 0.55 -18.40
CA TRP A 439 -11.53 1.58 -18.17
C TRP A 439 -12.88 1.15 -18.74
N GLY A 440 -13.96 1.23 -17.95
CA GLY A 440 -15.28 0.71 -18.34
C GLY A 440 -15.97 1.52 -19.44
N PHE A 441 -15.74 2.84 -19.46
CA PHE A 441 -16.26 3.74 -20.50
C PHE A 441 -15.37 4.95 -20.73
N ALA A 442 -15.60 5.68 -21.81
CA ALA A 442 -14.88 6.92 -22.08
C ALA A 442 -15.75 7.92 -22.83
N LEU A 443 -15.53 9.19 -22.52
CA LEU A 443 -16.07 10.30 -23.31
C LEU A 443 -15.07 10.74 -24.36
N THR A 444 -15.55 11.10 -25.55
CA THR A 444 -14.73 11.90 -26.47
C THR A 444 -14.43 13.26 -25.85
N LYS A 445 -13.31 13.90 -26.22
CA LYS A 445 -13.19 15.35 -25.98
C LYS A 445 -14.34 16.03 -26.72
N THR A 446 -14.97 17.02 -26.07
CA THR A 446 -16.11 17.75 -26.65
C THR A 446 -15.78 18.21 -28.05
N PHE A 447 -16.63 17.96 -29.05
CA PHE A 447 -16.44 18.46 -30.41
C PHE A 447 -17.69 19.17 -30.93
N GLY A 448 -17.50 20.07 -31.89
CA GLY A 448 -18.55 20.84 -32.53
C GLY A 448 -18.61 20.56 -34.03
N LEU A 449 -19.52 21.26 -34.71
CA LEU A 449 -19.53 21.30 -36.18
C LEU A 449 -18.30 22.06 -36.70
N ASP A 450 -17.95 21.85 -37.97
CA ASP A 450 -16.74 22.44 -38.56
C ASP A 450 -16.76 23.99 -38.56
N LYS A 451 -17.96 24.59 -38.60
CA LYS A 451 -18.15 26.05 -38.47
C LYS A 451 -17.81 26.59 -37.08
N ASP A 452 -17.80 25.72 -36.06
CA ASP A 452 -17.54 26.04 -34.66
C ASP A 452 -16.11 25.65 -34.23
N VAL A 453 -15.22 25.38 -35.20
CA VAL A 453 -13.81 25.07 -34.94
C VAL A 453 -13.18 26.12 -34.02
N VAL A 454 -12.33 25.62 -33.12
CA VAL A 454 -11.59 26.42 -32.15
C VAL A 454 -10.10 26.22 -32.32
N THR A 455 -9.33 27.19 -31.82
CA THR A 455 -7.87 27.11 -31.70
C THR A 455 -7.52 27.37 -30.24
N ASN A 456 -6.79 26.46 -29.61
CA ASN A 456 -6.36 26.62 -28.24
C ASN A 456 -5.21 27.63 -28.12
N VAL A 457 -5.16 28.33 -26.99
CA VAL A 457 -4.01 29.17 -26.61
C VAL A 457 -2.96 28.36 -25.82
N SER A 458 -1.77 28.94 -25.61
CA SER A 458 -0.74 28.36 -24.73
C SER A 458 0.04 29.46 -23.98
N PRO A 459 0.41 29.25 -22.70
CA PRO A 459 0.07 28.11 -21.84
C PRO A 459 -1.42 28.10 -21.44
N ARG A 460 -1.98 26.90 -21.15
CA ARG A 460 -3.44 26.76 -20.91
C ARG A 460 -3.87 25.77 -19.82
N ILE A 461 -2.96 24.95 -19.29
CA ILE A 461 -3.22 24.06 -18.15
C ILE A 461 -2.09 24.29 -17.16
N ILE A 462 -2.44 24.55 -15.91
CA ILE A 462 -1.47 24.82 -14.85
C ILE A 462 -1.82 24.02 -13.59
N ARG A 463 -0.80 23.77 -12.78
CA ARG A 463 -0.96 23.20 -11.43
C ARG A 463 -1.75 24.14 -10.53
N GLY A 464 -2.48 23.57 -9.58
CA GLY A 464 -3.18 24.30 -8.54
C GLY A 464 -2.26 24.88 -7.47
N SER A 465 -2.69 25.99 -6.86
CA SER A 465 -2.11 26.61 -5.65
C SER A 465 -2.92 26.25 -4.39
N THR A 466 -3.93 25.39 -4.51
CA THR A 466 -4.90 25.05 -3.46
C THR A 466 -4.32 24.27 -2.28
N PHE A 467 -3.08 23.77 -2.40
CA PHE A 467 -2.35 23.06 -1.34
C PHE A 467 -0.93 23.64 -1.16
N GLY A 468 -0.81 24.97 -1.29
CA GLY A 468 0.45 25.69 -1.07
C GLY A 468 1.52 25.41 -2.12
N HIS A 469 2.78 25.32 -1.66
CA HIS A 469 3.97 25.20 -2.51
C HIS A 469 4.49 23.76 -2.65
N THR A 470 3.58 22.78 -2.65
CA THR A 470 3.91 21.38 -3.01
C THR A 470 3.90 21.21 -4.53
N TYR A 471 4.86 20.45 -5.04
CA TYR A 471 5.05 20.14 -6.46
C TYR A 471 5.19 18.62 -6.65
N GLY A 472 5.00 18.14 -7.87
CA GLY A 472 5.12 16.70 -8.19
C GLY A 472 3.78 15.96 -8.04
N PRO A 473 3.76 14.76 -7.43
CA PRO A 473 2.58 13.91 -7.38
C PRO A 473 1.46 14.52 -6.54
N GLY A 474 0.22 14.10 -6.82
CA GLY A 474 -0.93 14.43 -5.97
C GLY A 474 -1.33 15.90 -5.96
N MET A 475 -1.18 16.62 -7.09
CA MET A 475 -1.66 18.01 -7.17
C MET A 475 -3.15 18.07 -6.82
N GLY A 476 -3.48 18.84 -5.77
CA GLY A 476 -4.85 18.95 -5.27
C GLY A 476 -5.84 19.57 -6.26
N SER A 477 -5.34 20.33 -7.24
CA SER A 477 -6.14 20.84 -8.34
C SER A 477 -5.31 21.16 -9.58
N PHE A 478 -5.99 21.36 -10.69
CA PHE A 478 -5.47 22.03 -11.89
C PHE A 478 -6.41 23.17 -12.27
N LEU A 479 -5.90 24.16 -12.98
CA LEU A 479 -6.73 25.14 -13.67
C LEU A 479 -6.43 25.11 -15.16
N ASN A 480 -7.49 25.15 -15.97
CA ASN A 480 -7.36 25.16 -17.42
C ASN A 480 -8.18 26.29 -18.06
N ILE A 481 -7.66 26.81 -19.16
CA ILE A 481 -8.34 27.71 -20.10
C ILE A 481 -8.38 27.05 -21.50
N GLU A 482 -8.60 25.72 -21.51
CA GLU A 482 -8.64 24.90 -22.72
C GLU A 482 -10.05 24.79 -23.31
N LEU A 483 -10.20 25.04 -24.60
CA LEU A 483 -11.49 24.99 -25.28
C LEU A 483 -11.96 23.53 -25.54
N ILE A 484 -12.97 23.38 -26.39
CA ILE A 484 -13.36 22.09 -26.97
C ILE A 484 -12.24 21.52 -27.86
N SER A 485 -12.46 20.34 -28.43
CA SER A 485 -11.50 19.69 -29.31
C SER A 485 -11.17 20.57 -30.52
N GLU A 486 -9.89 20.66 -30.85
CA GLU A 486 -9.42 21.23 -32.13
C GLU A 486 -9.59 20.24 -33.29
N LYS A 487 -10.03 19.00 -33.01
CA LYS A 487 -10.28 17.97 -34.03
C LYS A 487 -11.73 18.03 -34.48
N THR A 488 -11.93 17.82 -35.77
CA THR A 488 -13.23 17.96 -36.45
C THR A 488 -14.25 16.92 -36.00
N SER A 489 -15.51 17.21 -36.27
CA SER A 489 -16.62 16.25 -36.15
C SER A 489 -16.34 14.94 -36.90
N ALA A 490 -15.81 15.03 -38.13
CA ALA A 490 -15.45 13.87 -38.95
C ALA A 490 -14.41 12.96 -38.28
N TYR A 491 -13.37 13.54 -37.66
CA TYR A 491 -12.36 12.77 -36.92
C TYR A 491 -13.00 11.98 -35.78
N TRP A 492 -13.87 12.63 -34.99
CA TRP A 492 -14.48 12.00 -33.84
C TRP A 492 -15.51 10.95 -34.24
N CYS A 493 -16.36 11.22 -35.23
CA CYS A 493 -17.31 10.25 -35.74
C CYS A 493 -16.61 9.01 -36.32
N GLY A 494 -15.55 9.19 -37.13
CA GLY A 494 -14.75 8.05 -37.61
C GLY A 494 -14.10 7.27 -36.46
N SER A 495 -13.56 7.98 -35.47
CA SER A 495 -12.95 7.37 -34.29
C SER A 495 -13.94 6.61 -33.40
N ILE A 496 -15.16 7.10 -33.24
CA ILE A 496 -16.21 6.42 -32.47
C ILE A 496 -16.55 5.09 -33.14
N ALA A 497 -16.73 5.10 -34.46
CA ALA A 497 -17.01 3.88 -35.22
C ALA A 497 -15.87 2.85 -35.08
N GLU A 498 -14.61 3.28 -35.14
CA GLU A 498 -13.45 2.42 -34.91
C GLU A 498 -13.39 1.87 -33.48
N LEU A 499 -13.61 2.71 -32.47
CA LEU A 499 -13.58 2.30 -31.07
C LEU A 499 -14.69 1.29 -30.77
N LYS A 500 -15.91 1.51 -31.27
CA LYS A 500 -17.03 0.59 -31.06
C LYS A 500 -16.89 -0.71 -31.84
N LYS A 501 -16.26 -0.69 -33.01
CA LYS A 501 -15.90 -1.91 -33.73
C LYS A 501 -14.92 -2.77 -32.94
N ASP A 502 -13.89 -2.16 -32.37
CA ASP A 502 -12.82 -2.89 -31.70
C ASP A 502 -13.13 -3.20 -30.22
N PHE A 503 -14.03 -2.44 -29.61
CA PHE A 503 -14.43 -2.55 -28.21
C PHE A 503 -15.97 -2.49 -28.07
N PRO A 504 -16.71 -3.48 -28.61
CA PRO A 504 -18.19 -3.44 -28.64
C PRO A 504 -18.82 -3.35 -27.24
N ASP A 505 -18.21 -4.01 -26.25
CA ASP A 505 -18.69 -4.04 -24.86
C ASP A 505 -18.26 -2.82 -24.01
N HIS A 506 -17.51 -1.87 -24.57
CA HIS A 506 -17.11 -0.66 -23.86
C HIS A 506 -18.01 0.50 -24.27
N VAL A 507 -18.48 1.26 -23.30
CA VAL A 507 -19.36 2.39 -23.55
C VAL A 507 -18.54 3.58 -24.05
N VAL A 508 -18.89 4.12 -25.22
CA VAL A 508 -18.32 5.34 -25.80
C VAL A 508 -19.41 6.41 -25.83
N ILE A 509 -19.20 7.48 -25.07
CA ILE A 509 -20.14 8.60 -24.99
C ILE A 509 -19.57 9.77 -25.80
N ALA A 510 -20.31 10.21 -26.83
CA ALA A 510 -19.88 11.34 -27.65
C ALA A 510 -20.22 12.65 -26.95
N SER A 511 -19.19 13.39 -26.52
CA SER A 511 -19.36 14.72 -25.96
C SER A 511 -19.45 15.76 -27.07
N ILE A 512 -20.58 16.47 -27.15
CA ILE A 512 -20.87 17.41 -28.26
C ILE A 512 -21.30 18.79 -27.75
N MET A 513 -21.09 19.81 -28.58
CA MET A 513 -21.49 21.19 -28.26
C MET A 513 -21.77 22.02 -29.53
N CYS A 514 -22.83 22.83 -29.49
CA CYS A 514 -23.21 23.78 -30.54
C CYS A 514 -23.61 25.14 -29.93
N THR A 515 -23.77 26.16 -30.79
CA THR A 515 -24.53 27.38 -30.44
C THR A 515 -25.97 27.04 -30.03
N TYR A 516 -26.69 27.98 -29.43
CA TYR A 516 -28.12 27.85 -29.18
C TYR A 516 -28.92 27.87 -30.51
N ASN A 517 -28.88 26.76 -31.24
CA ASN A 517 -29.48 26.58 -32.55
C ASN A 517 -29.99 25.13 -32.70
N GLU A 518 -31.31 24.96 -32.91
CA GLU A 518 -31.95 23.64 -33.02
C GLU A 518 -31.35 22.78 -34.15
N LYS A 519 -31.05 23.37 -35.31
CA LYS A 519 -30.54 22.63 -36.47
C LYS A 519 -29.16 22.08 -36.19
N ASP A 520 -28.30 22.87 -35.54
CA ASP A 520 -26.92 22.47 -35.25
C ASP A 520 -26.87 21.32 -34.25
N TRP A 521 -27.61 21.43 -33.15
CA TRP A 521 -27.73 20.36 -32.16
C TRP A 521 -28.32 19.09 -32.77
N THR A 522 -29.34 19.22 -33.62
CA THR A 522 -29.95 18.10 -34.33
C THR A 522 -28.94 17.41 -35.25
N GLU A 523 -28.23 18.18 -36.07
CA GLU A 523 -27.25 17.66 -37.03
C GLU A 523 -26.12 16.93 -36.31
N LEU A 524 -25.48 17.56 -35.34
CA LEU A 524 -24.32 17.01 -34.65
C LEU A 524 -24.67 15.78 -33.80
N ALA A 525 -25.83 15.80 -33.12
CA ALA A 525 -26.32 14.65 -32.36
C ALA A 525 -26.56 13.44 -33.28
N GLN A 526 -27.19 13.65 -34.43
CA GLN A 526 -27.41 12.57 -35.40
C GLN A 526 -26.11 12.08 -36.05
N GLN A 527 -25.12 12.95 -36.27
CA GLN A 527 -23.80 12.51 -36.76
C GLN A 527 -23.13 11.57 -35.74
N ALA A 528 -23.15 11.93 -34.46
CA ALA A 528 -22.57 11.12 -33.39
C ALA A 528 -23.33 9.80 -33.17
N GLU A 529 -24.67 9.80 -33.22
CA GLU A 529 -25.48 8.57 -33.16
C GLU A 529 -25.19 7.65 -34.35
N ARG A 530 -25.14 8.18 -35.57
CA ARG A 530 -24.81 7.39 -36.78
C ARG A 530 -23.40 6.80 -36.74
N ALA A 531 -22.47 7.45 -36.06
CA ALA A 531 -21.12 6.93 -35.83
C ALA A 531 -21.09 5.74 -34.88
N GLY A 532 -22.20 5.45 -34.19
CA GLY A 532 -22.33 4.31 -33.27
C GLY A 532 -22.04 4.65 -31.82
N ALA A 533 -22.05 5.93 -31.42
CA ALA A 533 -21.94 6.29 -30.00
C ALA A 533 -23.04 5.62 -29.18
N ASP A 534 -22.71 5.08 -28.00
CA ASP A 534 -23.70 4.42 -27.13
C ASP A 534 -24.60 5.45 -26.44
N ALA A 535 -24.09 6.66 -26.22
CA ALA A 535 -24.83 7.79 -25.69
C ALA A 535 -24.17 9.12 -26.09
N LEU A 536 -24.86 10.22 -25.81
CA LEU A 536 -24.33 11.58 -25.96
C LEU A 536 -24.14 12.28 -24.61
N GLU A 537 -23.14 13.14 -24.51
CA GLU A 537 -23.00 14.10 -23.41
C GLU A 537 -23.06 15.52 -23.96
N LEU A 538 -24.09 16.28 -23.59
CA LEU A 538 -24.29 17.66 -24.04
C LEU A 538 -23.45 18.59 -23.16
N ASN A 539 -22.37 19.16 -23.71
CA ASN A 539 -21.54 20.07 -22.95
C ASN A 539 -22.20 21.46 -22.90
N LEU A 540 -22.94 21.71 -21.83
CA LEU A 540 -23.58 23.00 -21.56
C LEU A 540 -22.78 23.85 -20.56
N SER A 541 -21.52 23.52 -20.33
CA SER A 541 -20.89 23.90 -19.06
C SER A 541 -19.47 24.44 -19.14
N CYS A 542 -18.86 24.47 -20.33
CA CYS A 542 -17.52 25.04 -20.50
C CYS A 542 -17.49 26.51 -20.05
N PRO A 543 -16.72 26.88 -19.01
CA PRO A 543 -16.81 28.21 -18.39
C PRO A 543 -15.99 29.29 -19.11
N HIS A 544 -15.18 28.93 -20.11
CA HIS A 544 -14.22 29.84 -20.73
C HIS A 544 -14.21 29.74 -22.25
N GLY A 545 -14.01 30.89 -22.92
CA GLY A 545 -13.88 31.04 -24.38
C GLY A 545 -15.12 30.69 -25.23
N MET A 546 -16.14 30.07 -24.64
CA MET A 546 -17.37 29.68 -25.32
C MET A 546 -18.58 30.56 -24.93
N GLY A 547 -18.56 31.17 -23.74
CA GLY A 547 -19.64 32.07 -23.29
C GLY A 547 -19.79 33.31 -24.17
N GLU A 548 -18.67 33.88 -24.64
CA GLU A 548 -18.64 35.00 -25.60
C GLU A 548 -19.27 34.65 -26.96
N ARG A 549 -19.42 33.35 -27.25
CA ARG A 549 -20.06 32.81 -28.47
C ARG A 549 -21.49 32.32 -28.20
N GLY A 550 -22.06 32.57 -27.02
CA GLY A 550 -23.38 32.09 -26.63
C GLY A 550 -23.47 30.56 -26.48
N MET A 551 -22.36 29.91 -26.12
CA MET A 551 -22.23 28.45 -25.96
C MET A 551 -21.76 28.08 -24.55
N GLY A 552 -21.84 26.78 -24.22
CA GLY A 552 -21.30 26.25 -22.97
C GLY A 552 -21.99 26.88 -21.77
N LEU A 553 -21.21 27.46 -20.85
CA LEU A 553 -21.71 28.08 -19.61
C LEU A 553 -22.84 29.08 -19.83
N ALA A 554 -22.83 29.84 -20.94
CA ALA A 554 -23.89 30.78 -21.28
C ALA A 554 -25.27 30.10 -21.41
N CYS A 555 -25.31 28.84 -21.89
CA CYS A 555 -26.54 28.06 -21.94
C CYS A 555 -26.82 27.32 -20.63
N GLY A 556 -25.79 26.72 -20.00
CA GLY A 556 -25.98 25.87 -18.81
C GLY A 556 -26.34 26.59 -17.52
N GLN A 557 -26.34 27.92 -17.50
CA GLN A 557 -26.80 28.72 -16.37
C GLN A 557 -28.29 29.08 -16.47
N ASP A 558 -28.91 28.88 -17.64
CA ASP A 558 -30.32 29.21 -17.90
C ASP A 558 -31.16 27.92 -18.02
N PRO A 559 -32.11 27.67 -17.10
CA PRO A 559 -32.99 26.51 -17.16
C PRO A 559 -33.78 26.40 -18.48
N GLU A 560 -34.19 27.51 -19.08
CA GLU A 560 -34.98 27.49 -20.32
C GLU A 560 -34.15 27.00 -21.50
N LEU A 561 -32.93 27.53 -21.65
CA LEU A 561 -32.01 27.13 -22.71
C LEU A 561 -31.64 25.65 -22.58
N VAL A 562 -31.33 25.18 -21.36
CA VAL A 562 -31.04 23.76 -21.09
C VAL A 562 -32.22 22.87 -21.48
N ARG A 563 -33.45 23.23 -21.08
CA ARG A 563 -34.65 22.46 -21.42
C ARG A 563 -34.83 22.35 -22.94
N ASN A 564 -34.71 23.47 -23.64
CA ASN A 564 -34.92 23.53 -25.09
C ASN A 564 -33.86 22.71 -25.85
N ILE A 565 -32.58 22.84 -25.49
CA ILE A 565 -31.51 22.02 -26.10
C ILE A 565 -31.79 20.53 -25.90
N CYS A 566 -32.17 20.11 -24.68
CA CYS A 566 -32.48 18.71 -24.41
C CYS A 566 -33.68 18.23 -25.25
N LEU A 567 -34.73 19.05 -25.42
CA LEU A 567 -35.88 18.71 -26.27
C LEU A 567 -35.47 18.53 -27.74
N TRP A 568 -34.62 19.42 -28.26
CA TRP A 568 -34.10 19.32 -29.62
C TRP A 568 -33.31 18.03 -29.83
N VAL A 569 -32.38 17.72 -28.92
CA VAL A 569 -31.57 16.50 -29.00
C VAL A 569 -32.44 15.25 -28.84
N ARG A 570 -33.39 15.24 -27.89
CA ARG A 570 -34.30 14.10 -27.71
C ARG A 570 -35.10 13.80 -28.99
N LYS A 571 -35.55 14.83 -29.70
CA LYS A 571 -36.26 14.69 -30.97
C LYS A 571 -35.34 14.20 -32.09
N ALA A 572 -34.04 14.50 -32.00
CA ALA A 572 -33.05 14.18 -33.03
C ALA A 572 -32.54 12.74 -32.97
N VAL A 573 -32.37 12.16 -31.77
CA VAL A 573 -31.72 10.85 -31.56
C VAL A 573 -32.56 9.89 -30.72
N LYS A 574 -32.25 8.59 -30.77
CA LYS A 574 -32.87 7.53 -29.96
C LYS A 574 -31.96 7.03 -28.85
N ILE A 575 -30.65 7.08 -29.03
CA ILE A 575 -29.70 6.72 -27.97
C ILE A 575 -29.87 7.62 -26.73
N PRO A 576 -29.44 7.16 -25.53
CA PRO A 576 -29.46 7.97 -24.33
C PRO A 576 -28.61 9.24 -24.46
N PHE A 577 -28.99 10.32 -23.80
CA PHE A 577 -28.13 11.49 -23.67
C PHE A 577 -28.19 12.15 -22.29
N PHE A 578 -27.07 12.76 -21.91
CA PHE A 578 -26.86 13.35 -20.60
C PHE A 578 -26.47 14.83 -20.73
N ALA A 579 -27.14 15.71 -19.98
CA ALA A 579 -26.72 17.12 -19.92
C ALA A 579 -25.58 17.27 -18.90
N LYS A 580 -24.39 17.72 -19.34
CA LYS A 580 -23.29 18.03 -18.43
C LYS A 580 -23.51 19.40 -17.81
N LEU A 581 -23.64 19.43 -16.48
CA LEU A 581 -24.02 20.60 -15.70
C LEU A 581 -22.82 21.36 -15.16
N THR A 582 -22.96 22.68 -15.04
CA THR A 582 -21.95 23.56 -14.50
C THR A 582 -22.19 23.73 -13.00
N PRO A 583 -21.15 23.72 -12.15
CA PRO A 583 -21.32 24.06 -10.75
C PRO A 583 -21.46 25.57 -10.52
N ASN A 584 -21.23 26.38 -11.56
CA ASN A 584 -21.21 27.84 -11.50
C ASN A 584 -22.62 28.44 -11.61
N VAL A 585 -23.55 27.92 -10.82
CA VAL A 585 -24.95 28.35 -10.72
C VAL A 585 -25.38 28.39 -9.26
N THR A 586 -26.34 29.27 -8.96
CA THR A 586 -26.90 29.37 -7.60
C THR A 586 -27.52 28.06 -7.14
N ASN A 587 -28.29 27.40 -8.01
CA ASN A 587 -28.94 26.13 -7.72
C ASN A 587 -28.85 25.15 -8.91
N VAL A 588 -27.92 24.20 -8.80
CA VAL A 588 -27.70 23.16 -9.82
C VAL A 588 -28.93 22.26 -10.01
N VAL A 589 -29.77 22.10 -8.98
CA VAL A 589 -31.00 21.30 -9.05
C VAL A 589 -31.98 21.91 -10.05
N THR A 590 -32.05 23.24 -10.16
CA THR A 590 -32.93 23.91 -11.13
C THR A 590 -32.55 23.55 -12.56
N ILE A 591 -31.24 23.51 -12.86
CA ILE A 591 -30.74 23.13 -14.18
C ILE A 591 -30.94 21.63 -14.44
N ALA A 592 -30.70 20.78 -13.44
CA ALA A 592 -30.96 19.35 -13.55
C ALA A 592 -32.45 19.04 -13.82
N LYS A 593 -33.37 19.75 -13.15
CA LYS A 593 -34.82 19.67 -13.41
C LYS A 593 -35.16 20.09 -14.83
N ALA A 594 -34.57 21.18 -15.34
CA ALA A 594 -34.77 21.59 -16.72
C ALA A 594 -34.29 20.54 -17.73
N ALA A 595 -33.14 19.92 -17.49
CA ALA A 595 -32.65 18.82 -18.35
C ALA A 595 -33.61 17.62 -18.31
N TYR A 596 -34.09 17.24 -17.12
CA TYR A 596 -35.09 16.17 -16.92
C TYR A 596 -36.40 16.47 -17.65
N GLU A 597 -36.95 17.68 -17.50
CA GLU A 597 -38.14 18.14 -18.21
C GLU A 597 -37.94 18.15 -19.73
N GLY A 598 -36.72 18.50 -20.16
CA GLY A 598 -36.26 18.44 -21.54
C GLY A 598 -35.97 17.03 -22.05
N LYS A 599 -36.31 15.99 -21.28
CA LYS A 599 -36.20 14.57 -21.64
C LYS A 599 -34.77 14.05 -21.81
N ALA A 600 -33.81 14.66 -21.10
CA ALA A 600 -32.50 14.03 -20.91
C ALA A 600 -32.67 12.72 -20.12
N ASP A 601 -31.89 11.71 -20.46
CA ASP A 601 -31.91 10.41 -19.78
C ASP A 601 -31.13 10.44 -18.46
N GLY A 602 -30.38 11.52 -18.21
CA GLY A 602 -29.60 11.74 -17.01
C GLY A 602 -28.80 13.05 -17.08
N VAL A 603 -27.95 13.27 -16.09
CA VAL A 603 -27.05 14.42 -16.04
C VAL A 603 -25.63 14.02 -15.65
N THR A 604 -24.65 14.75 -16.16
CA THR A 604 -23.27 14.68 -15.65
C THR A 604 -23.06 15.82 -14.67
N ALA A 605 -22.74 15.51 -13.41
CA ALA A 605 -22.54 16.47 -12.33
C ALA A 605 -21.12 16.31 -11.74
N VAL A 606 -20.19 17.25 -11.95
CA VAL A 606 -20.31 18.58 -12.57
C VAL A 606 -19.07 18.92 -13.40
N ASN A 607 -19.16 19.92 -14.29
CA ASN A 607 -17.98 20.48 -14.94
C ASN A 607 -17.09 21.26 -13.93
N THR A 608 -16.02 21.87 -14.42
CA THR A 608 -15.06 22.65 -13.64
C THR A 608 -15.67 23.88 -12.95
N VAL A 609 -15.07 24.28 -11.83
CA VAL A 609 -15.42 25.49 -11.07
C VAL A 609 -14.66 26.68 -11.64
N SER A 610 -15.34 27.76 -11.97
CA SER A 610 -14.70 28.97 -12.53
C SER A 610 -13.79 29.62 -11.49
N GLY A 611 -12.59 30.05 -11.90
CA GLY A 611 -11.66 30.72 -11.00
C GLY A 611 -10.41 31.30 -11.66
N LEU A 612 -9.55 31.88 -10.82
CA LEU A 612 -8.22 32.38 -11.17
C LEU A 612 -7.22 31.78 -10.17
N MET A 613 -6.23 31.02 -10.66
CA MET A 613 -5.39 30.19 -9.78
C MET A 613 -4.36 31.00 -8.99
N GLY A 614 -3.85 32.08 -9.56
CA GLY A 614 -2.89 32.93 -8.86
C GLY A 614 -2.30 34.02 -9.75
N LEU A 615 -1.77 35.02 -9.07
CA LEU A 615 -0.97 36.10 -9.63
C LEU A 615 0.43 36.03 -9.03
N LYS A 616 1.43 36.42 -9.82
CA LYS A 616 2.81 36.58 -9.36
C LYS A 616 2.97 37.94 -8.65
N TYR A 617 4.06 38.12 -7.91
CA TYR A 617 4.37 39.39 -7.23
C TYR A 617 4.46 40.60 -8.17
N ASN A 618 4.81 40.38 -9.44
CA ASN A 618 4.81 41.42 -10.47
C ASN A 618 3.45 41.65 -11.12
N SER A 619 2.37 41.13 -10.54
CA SER A 619 0.98 41.17 -11.04
C SER A 619 0.70 40.36 -12.31
N ASP A 620 1.68 39.65 -12.87
CA ASP A 620 1.43 38.74 -13.99
C ASP A 620 0.56 37.56 -13.54
N PRO A 621 -0.46 37.15 -14.31
CA PRO A 621 -1.21 35.95 -14.02
C PRO A 621 -0.43 34.68 -14.36
N TRP A 622 -0.87 33.56 -13.80
CA TRP A 622 -0.50 32.24 -14.27
C TRP A 622 -1.76 31.39 -14.48
N PRO A 623 -2.04 30.91 -15.72
CA PRO A 623 -1.25 31.08 -16.95
C PRO A 623 -1.27 32.53 -17.47
N GLY A 624 -0.15 32.99 -18.03
CA GLY A 624 -0.04 34.26 -18.74
C GLY A 624 0.29 34.01 -20.22
N VAL A 625 -0.59 34.45 -21.11
CA VAL A 625 -0.59 34.14 -22.56
C VAL A 625 -0.08 35.34 -23.36
N GLY A 626 0.80 35.06 -24.34
CA GLY A 626 1.37 36.08 -25.22
C GLY A 626 2.37 37.02 -24.53
N ILE A 627 2.87 38.01 -25.28
CA ILE A 627 3.85 38.99 -24.79
C ILE A 627 3.29 39.82 -23.63
N GLU A 628 2.01 40.19 -23.73
CA GLU A 628 1.28 40.92 -22.68
C GLU A 628 0.92 40.06 -21.45
N LYS A 629 1.19 38.75 -21.49
CA LYS A 629 0.91 37.79 -20.41
C LYS A 629 -0.53 37.85 -19.91
N ARG A 630 -1.50 38.01 -20.83
CA ARG A 630 -2.92 38.10 -20.48
C ARG A 630 -3.45 36.76 -19.98
N THR A 631 -4.55 36.81 -19.24
CA THR A 631 -5.28 35.59 -18.85
C THR A 631 -6.78 35.81 -18.92
N THR A 632 -7.54 34.73 -18.73
CA THR A 632 -8.99 34.74 -18.51
C THR A 632 -9.31 33.79 -17.36
N TYR A 633 -10.54 33.83 -16.85
CA TYR A 633 -10.97 32.87 -15.84
C TYR A 633 -10.95 31.45 -16.43
N GLY A 634 -10.35 30.53 -15.69
CA GLY A 634 -10.25 29.13 -16.07
C GLY A 634 -11.21 28.24 -15.29
N GLY A 635 -11.27 26.98 -15.69
CA GLY A 635 -11.93 25.91 -14.95
C GLY A 635 -10.97 25.20 -14.00
N MET A 636 -11.23 25.28 -12.71
CA MET A 636 -10.58 24.48 -11.67
C MET A 636 -11.15 23.06 -11.64
N SER A 637 -10.26 22.08 -11.60
CA SER A 637 -10.56 20.64 -11.49
C SER A 637 -9.74 20.00 -10.36
N GLY A 638 -9.94 18.70 -10.11
CA GLY A 638 -9.20 17.94 -9.10
C GLY A 638 -9.89 17.85 -7.74
N ASN A 639 -9.19 17.32 -6.74
CA ASN A 639 -9.74 17.04 -5.41
C ASN A 639 -10.27 18.31 -4.72
N ALA A 640 -9.68 19.48 -4.98
CA ALA A 640 -10.16 20.76 -4.42
C ALA A 640 -11.64 21.07 -4.73
N ILE A 641 -12.20 20.53 -5.82
CA ILE A 641 -13.62 20.74 -6.17
C ILE A 641 -14.52 19.56 -5.78
N ARG A 642 -13.97 18.47 -5.19
CA ARG A 642 -14.76 17.30 -4.77
C ARG A 642 -15.92 17.66 -3.85
N PRO A 643 -15.78 18.53 -2.83
CA PRO A 643 -16.91 18.89 -1.97
C PRO A 643 -18.07 19.56 -2.74
N ILE A 644 -17.76 20.36 -3.76
CA ILE A 644 -18.75 21.02 -4.61
C ILE A 644 -19.48 19.99 -5.47
N ALA A 645 -18.74 19.02 -6.03
CA ALA A 645 -19.30 17.94 -6.83
C ALA A 645 -20.16 16.98 -6.00
N LEU A 646 -19.71 16.56 -4.81
CA LEU A 646 -20.50 15.72 -3.89
C LEU A 646 -21.81 16.39 -3.48
N ARG A 647 -21.76 17.71 -3.19
CA ARG A 647 -22.97 18.50 -2.93
C ARG A 647 -23.92 18.49 -4.13
N ALA A 648 -23.40 18.71 -5.34
CA ALA A 648 -24.24 18.74 -6.54
C ALA A 648 -24.91 17.39 -6.80
N VAL A 649 -24.14 16.29 -6.75
CA VAL A 649 -24.64 14.92 -6.95
C VAL A 649 -25.73 14.59 -5.93
N SER A 650 -25.44 14.75 -4.64
CA SER A 650 -26.41 14.44 -3.58
C SER A 650 -27.66 15.32 -3.62
N ALA A 651 -27.53 16.62 -3.92
CA ALA A 651 -28.68 17.51 -4.05
C ALA A 651 -29.58 17.13 -5.24
N ILE A 652 -29.00 16.78 -6.39
CA ILE A 652 -29.74 16.31 -7.55
C ILE A 652 -30.43 14.98 -7.25
N ALA A 653 -29.71 14.01 -6.68
CA ALA A 653 -30.25 12.68 -6.37
C ALA A 653 -31.42 12.75 -5.37
N ARG A 654 -31.37 13.66 -4.39
CA ARG A 654 -32.50 13.91 -3.46
C ARG A 654 -33.68 14.57 -4.14
N ALA A 655 -33.44 15.53 -5.04
CA ALA A 655 -34.49 16.31 -5.68
C ALA A 655 -35.17 15.56 -6.84
N LEU A 656 -34.45 14.63 -7.47
CA LEU A 656 -34.90 13.81 -8.59
C LEU A 656 -34.53 12.34 -8.33
N PRO A 657 -35.22 11.65 -7.39
CA PRO A 657 -34.92 10.26 -7.06
C PRO A 657 -34.99 9.33 -8.29
N GLY A 658 -33.96 8.52 -8.48
CA GLY A 658 -33.85 7.62 -9.63
C GLY A 658 -33.44 8.31 -10.94
N PHE A 659 -33.28 9.65 -10.96
CA PHE A 659 -32.75 10.32 -12.13
C PHE A 659 -31.27 9.99 -12.30
N PRO A 660 -30.85 9.45 -13.46
CA PRO A 660 -29.49 8.94 -13.67
C PRO A 660 -28.41 10.04 -13.57
N ILE A 661 -27.35 9.81 -12.78
CA ILE A 661 -26.23 10.77 -12.57
C ILE A 661 -24.88 10.13 -12.89
N LEU A 662 -24.11 10.79 -13.76
CA LEU A 662 -22.68 10.54 -13.97
C LEU A 662 -21.88 11.55 -13.14
N ALA A 663 -21.15 11.10 -12.12
CA ALA A 663 -20.37 11.99 -11.27
C ALA A 663 -19.04 12.38 -11.90
N THR A 664 -18.62 13.62 -11.71
CA THR A 664 -17.26 14.05 -11.99
C THR A 664 -16.86 15.27 -11.14
N GLY A 665 -15.60 15.30 -10.70
CA GLY A 665 -15.07 16.32 -9.79
C GLY A 665 -14.27 15.71 -8.66
N GLY A 666 -12.96 15.59 -8.86
CA GLY A 666 -12.04 15.16 -7.79
C GLY A 666 -12.10 13.69 -7.40
N ILE A 667 -12.59 12.81 -8.27
CA ILE A 667 -12.50 11.35 -8.10
C ILE A 667 -11.06 10.92 -8.42
N ASP A 668 -10.34 10.40 -7.43
CA ASP A 668 -8.93 10.02 -7.55
C ASP A 668 -8.59 8.66 -6.93
N SER A 669 -9.57 7.96 -6.34
CA SER A 669 -9.42 6.64 -5.72
C SER A 669 -10.74 5.86 -5.78
N ALA A 670 -10.67 4.56 -5.46
CA ALA A 670 -11.87 3.74 -5.25
C ALA A 670 -12.76 4.28 -4.12
N GLU A 671 -12.16 4.76 -3.03
CA GLU A 671 -12.87 5.34 -1.89
C GLU A 671 -13.63 6.61 -2.29
N ALA A 672 -12.96 7.54 -2.98
CA ALA A 672 -13.60 8.74 -3.50
C ALA A 672 -14.73 8.37 -4.47
N GLY A 673 -14.51 7.38 -5.33
CA GLY A 673 -15.55 6.83 -6.20
C GLY A 673 -16.75 6.29 -5.42
N TYR A 674 -16.51 5.51 -4.37
CA TYR A 674 -17.53 4.94 -3.51
C TYR A 674 -18.39 6.02 -2.83
N GLN A 675 -17.78 7.13 -2.40
CA GLN A 675 -18.51 8.27 -1.85
C GLN A 675 -19.52 8.86 -2.85
N PHE A 676 -19.15 8.96 -4.13
CA PHE A 676 -20.07 9.45 -5.17
C PHE A 676 -21.21 8.46 -5.45
N LEU A 677 -20.93 7.15 -5.42
CA LEU A 677 -21.97 6.13 -5.52
C LEU A 677 -22.97 6.28 -4.37
N GLN A 678 -22.49 6.34 -3.13
CA GLN A 678 -23.33 6.57 -1.95
C GLN A 678 -24.09 7.89 -1.97
N ALA A 679 -23.55 8.92 -2.65
CA ALA A 679 -24.21 10.20 -2.87
C ALA A 679 -25.27 10.17 -3.98
N GLY A 680 -25.41 9.07 -4.73
CA GLY A 680 -26.48 8.85 -5.71
C GLY A 680 -26.02 8.81 -7.18
N ALA A 681 -24.71 8.86 -7.46
CA ALA A 681 -24.20 8.63 -8.82
C ALA A 681 -24.17 7.14 -9.17
N SER A 682 -24.25 6.83 -10.46
CA SER A 682 -24.18 5.43 -10.95
C SER A 682 -22.84 5.12 -11.62
N VAL A 683 -22.23 6.12 -12.27
CA VAL A 683 -20.92 6.01 -12.92
C VAL A 683 -20.07 7.25 -12.63
N LEU A 684 -18.75 7.10 -12.80
CA LEU A 684 -17.71 7.95 -12.23
C LEU A 684 -16.73 8.38 -13.33
N GLN A 685 -16.76 9.65 -13.73
CA GLN A 685 -15.82 10.18 -14.73
C GLN A 685 -14.57 10.79 -14.08
N VAL A 686 -13.39 10.42 -14.58
CA VAL A 686 -12.09 10.81 -14.06
C VAL A 686 -11.31 11.65 -15.08
N CYS A 687 -10.62 12.69 -14.60
CA CYS A 687 -9.71 13.52 -15.39
C CYS A 687 -8.43 13.81 -14.63
N SER A 688 -8.51 14.63 -13.58
CA SER A 688 -7.33 15.19 -12.92
C SER A 688 -6.42 14.15 -12.28
N SER A 689 -6.98 13.03 -11.80
CA SER A 689 -6.15 11.94 -11.26
C SER A 689 -5.25 11.30 -12.33
N ILE A 690 -5.76 11.15 -13.55
CA ILE A 690 -4.98 10.67 -14.71
C ILE A 690 -3.95 11.73 -15.13
N GLN A 691 -4.27 13.02 -14.99
CA GLN A 691 -3.28 14.09 -15.25
C GLN A 691 -2.15 14.11 -14.22
N ASN A 692 -2.43 13.73 -12.97
CA ASN A 692 -1.43 13.54 -11.92
C ASN A 692 -0.59 12.27 -12.13
N GLN A 693 -1.14 11.28 -12.84
CA GLN A 693 -0.56 9.95 -13.00
C GLN A 693 -0.69 9.49 -14.47
N ASP A 694 -1.43 8.41 -14.73
CA ASP A 694 -1.62 7.82 -16.05
C ASP A 694 -2.86 6.88 -16.06
N PHE A 695 -3.08 6.13 -17.14
CA PHE A 695 -4.26 5.29 -17.30
C PHE A 695 -4.28 4.04 -16.40
N THR A 696 -3.16 3.65 -15.80
CA THR A 696 -3.06 2.43 -14.98
C THR A 696 -3.74 2.56 -13.61
N VAL A 697 -4.07 3.79 -13.16
CA VAL A 697 -4.83 4.01 -11.92
C VAL A 697 -6.19 3.31 -11.90
N ILE A 698 -6.71 2.90 -13.07
CA ILE A 698 -7.91 2.06 -13.13
C ILE A 698 -7.72 0.72 -12.40
N GLU A 699 -6.52 0.12 -12.43
CA GLU A 699 -6.26 -1.13 -11.72
C GLU A 699 -6.47 -0.96 -10.21
N ASP A 700 -5.94 0.13 -9.65
CA ASP A 700 -6.15 0.53 -8.24
C ASP A 700 -7.63 0.80 -7.95
N TYR A 701 -8.35 1.49 -8.84
CA TYR A 701 -9.77 1.82 -8.61
C TYR A 701 -10.65 0.58 -8.59
N LEU A 702 -10.35 -0.40 -9.46
CA LEU A 702 -11.10 -1.64 -9.51
C LEU A 702 -10.79 -2.52 -8.31
N THR A 703 -9.52 -2.75 -7.98
CA THR A 703 -9.16 -3.59 -6.82
C THR A 703 -9.61 -2.96 -5.51
N GLY A 704 -9.46 -1.65 -5.36
CA GLY A 704 -9.93 -0.91 -4.17
C GLY A 704 -11.45 -0.93 -4.02
N LEU A 705 -12.23 -0.82 -5.10
CA LEU A 705 -13.69 -0.86 -5.02
C LEU A 705 -14.18 -2.29 -4.73
N ARG A 706 -13.57 -3.30 -5.33
CA ARG A 706 -13.84 -4.71 -4.99
C ARG A 706 -13.55 -4.98 -3.51
N ALA A 707 -12.40 -4.51 -3.02
CA ALA A 707 -12.01 -4.66 -1.62
C ALA A 707 -13.03 -3.99 -0.70
N ALA A 708 -13.42 -2.73 -0.97
CA ALA A 708 -14.40 -2.01 -0.16
C ALA A 708 -15.77 -2.74 -0.09
N LEU A 709 -16.27 -3.26 -1.21
CA LEU A 709 -17.52 -4.04 -1.24
C LEU A 709 -17.39 -5.38 -0.51
N TYR A 710 -16.24 -6.05 -0.64
CA TYR A 710 -15.95 -7.34 -0.01
C TYR A 710 -15.80 -7.22 1.51
N VAL A 711 -14.91 -6.36 1.98
CA VAL A 711 -14.51 -6.27 3.41
C VAL A 711 -15.64 -5.79 4.31
N LYS A 712 -16.51 -4.89 3.82
CA LYS A 712 -17.72 -4.43 4.53
C LYS A 712 -18.64 -5.59 4.95
N ASN A 713 -18.53 -6.74 4.28
CA ASN A 713 -19.37 -7.92 4.50
C ASN A 713 -18.63 -9.07 5.21
N LEU A 714 -17.37 -8.89 5.61
CA LEU A 714 -16.63 -9.89 6.38
C LEU A 714 -16.98 -9.80 7.87
N GLU A 715 -17.12 -10.95 8.54
CA GLU A 715 -17.31 -11.03 9.99
C GLU A 715 -16.13 -10.42 10.75
N GLY A 716 -16.41 -9.62 11.80
CA GLY A 716 -15.39 -9.02 12.66
C GLY A 716 -14.62 -7.84 12.04
N MET A 717 -15.16 -7.22 10.99
CA MET A 717 -14.65 -6.00 10.35
C MET A 717 -15.63 -4.82 10.46
N GLU A 718 -16.58 -4.87 11.38
CA GLU A 718 -17.60 -3.84 11.63
C GLU A 718 -17.02 -2.45 11.92
N ASN A 719 -15.87 -2.43 12.60
CA ASN A 719 -15.23 -1.19 13.07
C ASN A 719 -14.17 -0.67 12.10
N TRP A 720 -13.97 -1.33 10.96
CA TRP A 720 -13.08 -0.83 9.91
C TRP A 720 -13.77 0.29 9.12
N ASP A 721 -13.00 1.30 8.72
CA ASP A 721 -13.47 2.29 7.76
C ASP A 721 -12.92 1.95 6.36
N GLY A 722 -13.74 1.28 5.57
CA GLY A 722 -13.32 0.72 4.29
C GLY A 722 -12.18 -0.30 4.46
N GLN A 723 -11.00 0.04 3.96
CA GLN A 723 -9.79 -0.80 4.06
C GLN A 723 -8.88 -0.40 5.24
N SER A 724 -9.27 0.59 6.04
CA SER A 724 -8.49 1.06 7.19
C SER A 724 -8.88 0.28 8.45
N PRO A 725 -7.94 -0.43 9.10
CA PRO A 725 -8.19 -1.04 10.40
C PRO A 725 -8.43 0.05 11.47
N PRO A 726 -9.17 -0.27 12.55
CA PRO A 726 -9.30 0.63 13.70
C PRO A 726 -7.94 1.03 14.23
N VAL A 727 -7.67 2.33 14.35
CA VAL A 727 -6.35 2.81 14.78
C VAL A 727 -6.14 2.42 16.24
N GLN A 728 -5.12 1.59 16.47
CA GLN A 728 -4.68 1.25 17.82
C GLN A 728 -3.74 2.32 18.37
N PRO A 729 -3.66 2.49 19.70
CA PRO A 729 -2.69 3.38 20.31
C PRO A 729 -1.27 3.03 19.86
N HIS A 730 -0.58 4.00 19.24
CA HIS A 730 0.72 3.79 18.62
C HIS A 730 1.64 5.01 18.77
N GLN A 731 2.94 4.76 18.69
CA GLN A 731 3.98 5.79 18.57
C GLN A 731 4.89 5.42 17.41
N LYS A 732 5.07 6.33 16.45
CA LYS A 732 5.84 6.09 15.21
C LYS A 732 5.37 4.83 14.44
N GLY A 733 4.05 4.59 14.42
CA GLY A 733 3.42 3.41 13.80
C GLY A 733 3.60 2.09 14.57
N LYS A 734 4.26 2.08 15.73
CA LYS A 734 4.42 0.87 16.56
C LYS A 734 3.39 0.85 17.70
N PRO A 735 2.73 -0.28 17.98
CA PRO A 735 1.76 -0.38 19.08
C PRO A 735 2.36 0.06 20.43
N VAL A 736 1.60 0.83 21.21
CA VAL A 736 2.00 1.21 22.57
C VAL A 736 1.84 0.00 23.49
N VAL A 737 2.95 -0.43 24.10
CA VAL A 737 2.92 -1.38 25.22
C VAL A 737 3.11 -0.56 26.49
N LYS A 738 2.02 -0.37 27.23
CA LYS A 738 2.03 0.38 28.49
C LYS A 738 2.49 -0.54 29.62
N PRO A 739 3.55 -0.18 30.37
CA PRO A 739 3.91 -0.90 31.57
C PRO A 739 2.72 -0.99 32.53
N ALA A 740 2.34 -2.20 32.95
CA ALA A 740 1.26 -2.44 33.91
C ALA A 740 1.46 -1.63 35.20
N SER A 741 2.72 -1.43 35.60
CA SER A 741 3.12 -0.60 36.73
C SER A 741 2.71 0.88 36.63
N LEU A 742 2.46 1.42 35.43
CA LEU A 742 1.96 2.78 35.24
C LEU A 742 0.44 2.90 35.45
N GLY A 743 -0.29 1.78 35.47
CA GLY A 743 -1.75 1.79 35.54
C GLY A 743 -2.36 2.63 34.42
N SER A 744 -3.22 3.59 34.78
CA SER A 744 -3.83 4.51 33.81
C SER A 744 -2.93 5.68 33.40
N LYS A 745 -1.82 5.95 34.11
CA LYS A 745 -0.99 7.13 33.85
C LYS A 745 -0.20 6.99 32.56
N THR A 746 -0.16 8.04 31.76
CA THR A 746 0.69 8.10 30.57
C THR A 746 1.92 8.96 30.83
N LEU A 747 3.06 8.52 30.27
CA LEU A 747 4.32 9.25 30.31
C LEU A 747 4.69 9.66 28.88
N PRO A 748 5.05 10.94 28.65
CA PRO A 748 5.53 11.40 27.34
C PRO A 748 6.77 10.65 26.87
N ASN A 749 6.98 10.60 25.55
CA ASN A 749 8.09 9.88 24.94
C ASN A 749 9.35 10.77 24.77
N PHE A 750 9.68 11.58 25.78
CA PHE A 750 10.89 12.41 25.79
C PHE A 750 11.47 12.59 27.21
N GLY A 751 12.74 13.01 27.29
CA GLY A 751 13.40 13.41 28.54
C GLY A 751 13.39 12.34 29.65
N PRO A 752 13.21 12.72 30.93
CA PRO A 752 13.20 11.78 32.05
C PRO A 752 11.99 10.83 32.02
N TYR A 753 10.91 11.21 31.35
CA TYR A 753 9.70 10.38 31.21
C TYR A 753 9.98 9.15 30.34
N LEU A 754 10.69 9.34 29.22
CA LEU A 754 11.10 8.24 28.35
C LEU A 754 12.02 7.26 29.08
N GLN A 755 13.02 7.75 29.80
CA GLN A 755 13.94 6.91 30.58
C GLN A 755 13.20 6.06 31.61
N LYS A 756 12.23 6.66 32.32
CA LYS A 756 11.39 5.95 33.28
C LYS A 756 10.52 4.89 32.59
N LYS A 757 9.93 5.22 31.44
CA LYS A 757 9.11 4.28 30.65
C LYS A 757 9.94 3.10 30.14
N GLU A 758 11.14 3.35 29.67
CA GLU A 758 12.10 2.34 29.22
C GLU A 758 12.53 1.42 30.38
N ALA A 759 12.85 1.98 31.55
CA ALA A 759 13.20 1.20 32.73
C ALA A 759 12.07 0.27 33.18
N LEU A 760 10.83 0.78 33.27
CA LEU A 760 9.66 -0.03 33.66
C LEU A 760 9.36 -1.11 32.62
N SER A 761 9.48 -0.79 31.33
CA SER A 761 9.32 -1.78 30.26
C SER A 761 10.40 -2.87 30.35
N ALA A 762 11.65 -2.50 30.62
CA ALA A 762 12.74 -3.46 30.81
C ALA A 762 12.45 -4.42 31.98
N ASP A 763 12.01 -3.90 33.13
CA ASP A 763 11.66 -4.70 34.31
C ASP A 763 10.54 -5.71 34.01
N GLU A 764 9.52 -5.31 33.27
CA GLU A 764 8.43 -6.22 32.87
C GLU A 764 8.90 -7.30 31.89
N LYS A 765 9.81 -6.97 30.97
CA LYS A 765 10.37 -7.95 30.03
C LYS A 765 11.19 -9.04 30.72
N LEU A 766 11.79 -8.78 31.89
CA LEU A 766 12.53 -9.78 32.65
C LEU A 766 11.66 -10.95 33.13
N THR A 767 10.35 -10.73 33.30
CA THR A 767 9.40 -11.74 33.82
C THR A 767 8.37 -12.18 32.79
N ALA A 768 8.43 -11.64 31.56
CA ALA A 768 7.45 -11.92 30.52
C ALA A 768 7.59 -13.35 29.95
N ASP A 769 6.49 -14.10 29.88
CA ASP A 769 6.44 -15.33 29.08
C ASP A 769 6.37 -14.96 27.59
N LEU A 770 7.48 -15.15 26.88
CA LEU A 770 7.58 -14.89 25.44
C LEU A 770 6.79 -15.91 24.61
N LEU A 771 6.54 -17.09 25.16
CA LEU A 771 5.89 -18.23 24.51
C LEU A 771 4.53 -18.57 25.17
N SER A 772 3.85 -17.55 25.71
CA SER A 772 2.52 -17.73 26.30
C SER A 772 1.51 -18.26 25.29
N GLU A 773 0.54 -19.04 25.77
CA GLU A 773 -0.49 -19.67 24.91
C GLU A 773 -1.28 -18.63 24.11
N ASP A 774 -1.58 -17.46 24.70
CA ASP A 774 -2.27 -16.36 24.01
C ASP A 774 -1.50 -15.88 22.78
N LYS A 775 -0.17 -15.78 22.87
CA LYS A 775 0.68 -15.36 21.75
C LYS A 775 0.74 -16.42 20.66
N VAL A 776 0.71 -17.70 21.04
CA VAL A 776 0.64 -18.82 20.09
C VAL A 776 -0.72 -18.82 19.39
N ALA A 777 -1.82 -18.66 20.13
CA ALA A 777 -3.16 -18.60 19.57
C ALA A 777 -3.33 -17.40 18.60
N ALA A 778 -2.76 -16.24 18.94
CA ALA A 778 -2.77 -15.05 18.08
C ALA A 778 -2.02 -15.23 16.75
N SER A 779 -1.11 -16.21 16.67
CA SER A 779 -0.35 -16.53 15.45
C SER A 779 -1.11 -17.43 14.46
N ILE A 780 -2.23 -18.05 14.88
CA ILE A 780 -3.04 -18.93 14.05
C ILE A 780 -3.97 -18.09 13.17
N ARG A 781 -3.87 -18.28 11.85
CA ARG A 781 -4.74 -17.61 10.89
C ARG A 781 -6.10 -18.29 10.82
N ASP A 782 -7.15 -17.55 11.14
CA ASP A 782 -8.55 -17.95 10.90
C ASP A 782 -9.16 -17.12 9.77
N ILE A 783 -9.66 -17.78 8.72
CA ILE A 783 -10.22 -17.09 7.54
C ILE A 783 -11.58 -16.51 7.90
N ARG A 784 -11.75 -15.20 7.67
CA ARG A 784 -13.04 -14.54 7.93
C ARG A 784 -14.11 -15.02 6.95
N LYS A 785 -15.30 -15.29 7.48
CA LYS A 785 -16.48 -15.66 6.69
C LYS A 785 -17.25 -14.42 6.26
N LEU A 786 -18.01 -14.57 5.18
CA LEU A 786 -18.95 -13.55 4.70
C LEU A 786 -20.24 -13.62 5.52
N ARG A 787 -20.77 -12.47 5.94
CA ARG A 787 -22.07 -12.35 6.64
C ARG A 787 -23.26 -12.53 5.72
N GLY A 788 -23.06 -12.40 4.40
CA GLY A 788 -24.12 -12.45 3.41
C GLY A 788 -23.59 -12.28 1.99
N LYS A 789 -24.51 -11.99 1.07
CA LYS A 789 -24.17 -11.70 -0.33
C LYS A 789 -23.41 -10.38 -0.42
N ILE A 790 -22.31 -10.36 -1.16
CA ILE A 790 -21.53 -9.15 -1.43
C ILE A 790 -22.41 -8.19 -2.26
N PRO A 791 -22.57 -6.92 -1.85
CA PRO A 791 -23.33 -5.93 -2.59
C PRO A 791 -22.63 -5.63 -3.92
N ASN A 792 -23.42 -5.47 -4.97
CA ASN A 792 -22.93 -4.93 -6.23
C ASN A 792 -22.92 -3.39 -6.17
N VAL A 793 -22.47 -2.75 -7.25
CA VAL A 793 -22.46 -1.28 -7.36
C VAL A 793 -23.88 -0.70 -7.23
N GLN A 794 -24.90 -1.34 -7.79
CA GLN A 794 -26.28 -0.87 -7.74
C GLN A 794 -26.83 -0.79 -6.30
N ASP A 795 -26.45 -1.74 -5.45
CA ASP A 795 -26.94 -1.85 -4.07
C ASP A 795 -26.45 -0.67 -3.19
N VAL A 796 -25.33 -0.04 -3.54
CA VAL A 796 -24.71 1.03 -2.73
C VAL A 796 -25.08 2.43 -3.21
N ILE A 797 -25.76 2.56 -4.35
CA ILE A 797 -26.13 3.86 -4.93
C ILE A 797 -27.12 4.57 -4.00
N GLY A 798 -26.74 5.76 -3.54
CA GLY A 798 -27.61 6.61 -2.73
C GLY A 798 -27.76 6.21 -1.26
N GLU A 799 -26.99 5.23 -0.76
CA GLU A 799 -27.07 4.76 0.64
C GLU A 799 -26.94 5.90 1.68
N SER A 800 -26.20 6.96 1.34
CA SER A 800 -25.94 8.09 2.23
C SER A 800 -26.97 9.21 2.12
N LEU A 801 -27.91 9.18 1.16
CA LEU A 801 -28.87 10.27 0.94
C LEU A 801 -29.77 10.54 2.14
N LYS A 802 -30.18 9.49 2.87
CA LYS A 802 -31.01 9.61 4.08
C LYS A 802 -30.30 10.30 5.25
N LYS A 803 -28.97 10.39 5.21
CA LYS A 803 -28.15 11.07 6.22
C LYS A 803 -27.95 12.56 5.90
N ILE A 804 -28.43 13.04 4.76
CA ILE A 804 -28.24 14.41 4.28
C ILE A 804 -29.58 15.14 4.37
N GLY A 805 -29.66 16.11 5.29
CA GLY A 805 -30.87 16.89 5.57
C GLY A 805 -30.66 18.39 5.54
N THR A 806 -31.64 19.11 6.06
CA THR A 806 -31.51 20.51 6.47
C THR A 806 -30.84 20.60 7.84
N PHE A 807 -30.40 21.79 8.24
CA PHE A 807 -29.87 21.99 9.60
C PHE A 807 -30.90 21.66 10.70
N GLY A 808 -32.18 21.91 10.43
CA GLY A 808 -33.26 21.62 11.39
C GLY A 808 -33.49 20.12 11.63
N ASP A 809 -32.98 19.25 10.76
CA ASP A 809 -33.04 17.79 10.91
C ASP A 809 -31.94 17.25 11.85
N LEU A 810 -31.00 18.10 12.29
CA LEU A 810 -29.88 17.71 13.14
C LEU A 810 -30.26 17.82 14.62
N ASP A 811 -30.03 16.76 15.39
CA ASP A 811 -30.33 16.73 16.82
C ASP A 811 -29.33 17.59 17.62
N ILE A 812 -29.75 18.81 17.96
CA ILE A 812 -28.95 19.73 18.76
C ILE A 812 -28.78 19.30 20.23
N THR A 813 -29.49 18.27 20.69
CA THR A 813 -29.37 17.74 22.06
C THR A 813 -28.29 16.67 22.20
N GLN A 814 -27.95 15.98 21.10
CA GLN A 814 -26.91 14.96 21.05
C GLN A 814 -25.54 15.57 20.76
N GLN A 815 -25.05 16.39 21.69
CA GLN A 815 -23.74 17.03 21.59
C GLN A 815 -22.59 16.06 21.92
N VAL A 816 -21.40 16.40 21.41
CA VAL A 816 -20.15 15.67 21.65
C VAL A 816 -19.11 16.56 22.34
N VAL A 817 -18.07 15.94 22.89
CA VAL A 817 -16.84 16.60 23.36
C VAL A 817 -15.63 15.87 22.80
N ALA A 818 -14.50 16.56 22.70
CA ALA A 818 -13.25 15.94 22.28
C ALA A 818 -12.67 15.11 23.44
N LEU A 819 -12.10 13.96 23.11
CA LEU A 819 -11.31 13.10 24.00
C LEU A 819 -9.96 12.86 23.34
N ILE A 820 -8.87 13.07 24.07
CA ILE A 820 -7.50 12.89 23.57
C ILE A 820 -6.96 11.59 24.16
N ASP A 821 -6.39 10.74 23.32
CA ASP A 821 -5.56 9.61 23.74
C ASP A 821 -4.13 10.09 24.00
N GLU A 822 -3.76 10.18 25.27
CA GLU A 822 -2.43 10.60 25.68
C GLU A 822 -1.32 9.66 25.18
N ASP A 823 -1.61 8.37 25.04
CA ASP A 823 -0.64 7.36 24.59
C ASP A 823 -0.29 7.53 23.09
N MET A 824 -1.18 8.17 22.32
CA MET A 824 -0.97 8.55 20.91
C MET A 824 -0.43 9.97 20.72
N CYS A 825 -0.45 10.80 21.76
CA CYS A 825 -0.06 12.20 21.65
C CYS A 825 1.44 12.33 21.35
N ILE A 826 1.78 13.31 20.51
CA ILE A 826 3.17 13.71 20.20
C ILE A 826 3.50 15.11 20.75
N ASN A 827 2.69 15.62 21.68
CA ASN A 827 2.98 16.81 22.47
C ASN A 827 3.13 18.12 21.67
N CYS A 828 2.56 18.20 20.47
CA CYS A 828 2.74 19.35 19.57
C CYS A 828 1.97 20.62 19.95
N GLY A 829 0.99 20.52 20.86
CA GLY A 829 0.17 21.65 21.30
C GLY A 829 -0.79 22.24 20.25
N LYS A 830 -0.92 21.65 19.05
CA LYS A 830 -1.80 22.19 17.99
C LYS A 830 -3.27 22.24 18.41
N CYS A 831 -3.76 21.21 19.10
CA CYS A 831 -5.12 21.19 19.63
C CYS A 831 -5.36 22.34 20.61
N TYR A 832 -4.41 22.58 21.52
CA TYR A 832 -4.43 23.68 22.48
C TYR A 832 -4.46 25.04 21.77
N MET A 833 -3.52 25.30 20.86
CA MET A 833 -3.45 26.57 20.11
C MET A 833 -4.74 26.85 19.33
N THR A 834 -5.26 25.85 18.61
CA THR A 834 -6.50 26.02 17.84
C THR A 834 -7.72 26.22 18.74
N CYS A 835 -7.79 25.56 19.90
CA CYS A 835 -8.89 25.80 20.84
C CYS A 835 -8.80 27.19 21.47
N ASN A 836 -7.59 27.72 21.69
CA ASN A 836 -7.39 29.04 22.27
C ASN A 836 -7.73 30.16 21.28
N ASP A 837 -7.15 30.12 20.09
CA ASP A 837 -7.21 31.27 19.18
C ASP A 837 -8.33 31.12 18.13
N SER A 838 -9.01 29.98 18.10
CA SER A 838 -10.10 29.70 17.16
C SER A 838 -11.26 28.91 17.79
N GLY A 839 -11.31 28.85 19.13
CA GLY A 839 -12.28 28.04 19.85
C GLY A 839 -12.73 28.66 21.17
N TYR A 840 -12.66 27.86 22.23
CA TYR A 840 -13.33 28.10 23.52
C TYR A 840 -12.38 28.01 24.72
N GLN A 841 -11.06 28.03 24.49
CA GLN A 841 -10.03 27.93 25.53
C GLN A 841 -10.29 26.74 26.48
N ALA A 842 -10.72 25.62 25.89
CA ALA A 842 -11.22 24.45 26.60
C ALA A 842 -10.21 23.29 26.66
N ILE A 843 -8.94 23.59 26.41
CA ILE A 843 -7.85 22.62 26.50
C ILE A 843 -6.79 23.22 27.41
N GLU A 844 -6.41 22.48 28.43
CA GLU A 844 -5.23 22.77 29.25
C GLU A 844 -4.02 22.07 28.63
N PHE A 845 -2.84 22.68 28.71
CA PHE A 845 -1.60 22.14 28.16
C PHE A 845 -0.53 22.19 29.24
N ASP A 846 -0.14 21.03 29.74
CA ASP A 846 0.78 20.92 30.87
C ASP A 846 2.18 21.40 30.49
N ALA A 847 2.80 22.23 31.35
CA ALA A 847 4.05 22.90 31.04
C ALA A 847 5.29 21.98 31.07
N GLU A 848 5.21 20.83 31.74
CA GLU A 848 6.35 19.93 31.93
C GLU A 848 6.27 18.68 31.03
N THR A 849 5.07 18.11 30.94
CA THR A 849 4.78 16.91 30.14
C THR A 849 4.35 17.25 28.73
N HIS A 850 3.89 18.49 28.49
CA HIS A 850 3.29 18.92 27.22
C HIS A 850 2.14 18.01 26.79
N LEU A 851 1.39 17.44 27.75
CA LEU A 851 0.17 16.68 27.47
C LEU A 851 -1.05 17.61 27.50
N PRO A 852 -1.91 17.58 26.46
CA PRO A 852 -3.14 18.35 26.43
C PRO A 852 -4.28 17.61 27.15
N THR A 853 -5.09 18.33 27.93
CA THR A 853 -6.30 17.81 28.59
C THR A 853 -7.52 18.64 28.19
N VAL A 854 -8.58 17.99 27.70
CA VAL A 854 -9.84 18.66 27.35
C VAL A 854 -10.67 18.89 28.62
N THR A 855 -11.16 20.11 28.83
CA THR A 855 -11.99 20.48 29.98
C THR A 855 -13.49 20.42 29.66
N ASP A 856 -14.33 20.49 30.70
CA ASP A 856 -15.80 20.50 30.56
C ASP A 856 -16.35 21.71 29.79
N SER A 857 -15.52 22.74 29.59
CA SER A 857 -15.81 23.90 28.73
C SER A 857 -15.85 23.56 27.23
N CYS A 858 -15.46 22.35 26.84
CA CYS A 858 -15.48 21.88 25.46
C CYS A 858 -16.90 21.93 24.89
N THR A 859 -17.03 22.42 23.66
CA THR A 859 -18.31 22.57 22.95
C THR A 859 -18.51 21.55 21.84
N GLY A 860 -17.55 20.67 21.61
CA GLY A 860 -17.64 19.68 20.53
C GLY A 860 -17.41 20.24 19.12
N CYS A 861 -16.80 21.44 18.98
CA CYS A 861 -16.61 22.07 17.67
C CYS A 861 -15.68 21.30 16.70
N THR A 862 -14.98 20.27 17.17
CA THR A 862 -14.14 19.34 16.39
C THR A 862 -12.85 19.94 15.80
N LEU A 863 -12.62 21.26 15.90
CA LEU A 863 -11.40 21.88 15.34
C LEU A 863 -10.09 21.27 15.85
N CYS A 864 -10.01 20.90 17.13
CA CYS A 864 -8.82 20.27 17.70
C CYS A 864 -8.49 18.92 17.04
N LEU A 865 -9.51 18.10 16.76
CA LEU A 865 -9.37 16.85 16.02
C LEU A 865 -8.90 17.13 14.59
N SER A 866 -9.52 18.11 13.91
CA SER A 866 -9.23 18.44 12.51
C SER A 866 -7.80 18.93 12.25
N VAL A 867 -7.10 19.44 13.28
CA VAL A 867 -5.70 19.91 13.16
C VAL A 867 -4.67 18.97 13.78
N CYS A 868 -5.13 17.88 14.42
CA CYS A 868 -4.24 16.93 15.08
C CYS A 868 -3.43 16.17 14.01
N PRO A 869 -2.09 16.11 14.11
CA PRO A 869 -1.27 15.45 13.10
C PRO A 869 -1.28 13.92 13.21
N ILE A 870 -1.85 13.37 14.30
CA ILE A 870 -1.94 11.93 14.53
C ILE A 870 -3.38 11.50 14.29
N PRO A 871 -3.67 10.70 13.24
CA PRO A 871 -5.00 10.18 12.98
C PRO A 871 -5.58 9.49 14.22
N GLU A 872 -6.85 9.78 14.53
CA GLU A 872 -7.63 9.21 15.64
C GLU A 872 -7.08 9.42 17.06
N CYS A 873 -5.96 10.15 17.24
CA CYS A 873 -5.48 10.56 18.57
C CYS A 873 -6.51 11.40 19.34
N ILE A 874 -7.36 12.14 18.62
CA ILE A 874 -8.50 12.83 19.20
C ILE A 874 -9.78 12.22 18.62
N GLN A 875 -10.72 11.88 19.49
CA GLN A 875 -12.03 11.34 19.12
C GLN A 875 -13.15 12.25 19.64
N MET A 876 -14.28 12.25 18.95
CA MET A 876 -15.49 12.95 19.41
C MET A 876 -16.41 11.97 20.12
N VAL A 877 -16.59 12.14 21.42
CA VAL A 877 -17.41 11.25 22.27
C VAL A 877 -18.67 11.97 22.73
N ARG A 878 -19.75 11.22 23.00
CA ARG A 878 -21.02 11.79 23.48
C ARG A 878 -20.80 12.58 24.77
N ARG A 879 -21.33 13.81 24.82
CA ARG A 879 -21.29 14.62 26.04
C ARG A 879 -22.16 13.98 27.12
N THR A 880 -21.61 13.78 28.30
CA THR A 880 -22.30 13.23 29.48
C THR A 880 -22.82 14.32 30.43
N THR A 881 -22.29 15.54 30.32
CA THR A 881 -22.71 16.70 31.12
C THR A 881 -23.78 17.53 30.40
N PRO A 882 -24.64 18.27 31.12
CA PRO A 882 -25.65 19.13 30.50
C PRO A 882 -25.05 20.12 29.50
N VAL A 883 -25.75 20.34 28.39
CA VAL A 883 -25.36 21.32 27.37
C VAL A 883 -25.90 22.67 27.79
N ALA A 884 -24.99 23.63 28.05
CA ALA A 884 -25.34 25.02 28.29
C ALA A 884 -24.55 25.91 27.32
N PRO A 885 -25.17 26.40 26.22
CA PRO A 885 -24.50 27.28 25.28
C PRO A 885 -24.00 28.55 25.97
N LYS A 886 -22.73 28.89 25.79
CA LYS A 886 -22.13 30.10 26.36
C LYS A 886 -22.70 31.34 25.66
N ARG A 887 -23.54 32.11 26.37
CA ARG A 887 -24.21 33.32 25.83
C ARG A 887 -23.46 34.63 26.09
N GLY A 888 -22.39 34.59 26.89
CA GLY A 888 -21.65 35.80 27.32
C GLY A 888 -22.38 36.58 28.41
N VAL A 889 -23.59 37.07 28.11
CA VAL A 889 -24.47 37.81 29.04
C VAL A 889 -25.75 37.00 29.27
N PRO A 890 -26.24 36.87 30.52
CA PRO A 890 -27.55 36.28 30.79
C PRO A 890 -28.69 37.01 30.06
N PHE A 891 -29.71 36.27 29.60
CA PHE A 891 -30.81 36.85 28.82
C PHE A 891 -31.57 37.95 29.59
N ASP A 892 -31.77 37.75 30.89
CA ASP A 892 -32.41 38.69 31.81
C ASP A 892 -31.58 39.94 32.11
N GLN A 893 -30.27 39.91 31.83
CA GLN A 893 -29.33 41.01 32.11
C GLN A 893 -28.89 41.76 30.84
N THR A 894 -29.37 41.35 29.67
CA THR A 894 -28.93 41.90 28.38
C THR A 894 -29.21 43.40 28.27
N GLU A 895 -30.42 43.84 28.65
CA GLU A 895 -30.80 45.25 28.56
C GLU A 895 -29.95 46.14 29.49
N GLN A 896 -29.72 45.70 30.73
CA GLN A 896 -28.88 46.42 31.69
C GLN A 896 -27.43 46.46 31.23
N PHE A 897 -26.87 45.34 30.76
CA PHE A 897 -25.51 45.28 30.22
C PHE A 897 -25.31 46.27 29.07
N MET A 898 -26.27 46.34 28.14
CA MET A 898 -26.24 47.29 27.02
C MET A 898 -26.26 48.74 27.51
N LYS A 899 -27.16 49.09 28.45
CA LYS A 899 -27.24 50.44 29.02
C LYS A 899 -25.96 50.87 29.72
N THR A 900 -25.28 49.96 30.42
CA THR A 900 -24.07 50.29 31.20
C THR A 900 -22.81 50.36 30.35
N ARG A 901 -22.66 49.47 29.35
CA ARG A 901 -21.46 49.41 28.48
C ARG A 901 -21.54 50.32 27.25
N PHE A 902 -22.75 50.57 26.76
CA PHE A 902 -23.04 51.39 25.58
C PHE A 902 -24.16 52.39 25.92
N PRO A 903 -23.92 53.35 26.82
CA PRO A 903 -24.90 54.41 27.06
C PRO A 903 -25.18 55.08 25.71
N LEU A 904 -26.43 55.02 25.26
CA LEU A 904 -26.87 55.75 24.08
C LEU A 904 -26.49 57.21 24.30
N CYS A 905 -25.67 57.79 23.43
CA CYS A 905 -25.48 59.23 23.39
C CYS A 905 -26.86 59.84 23.20
N SER A 906 -27.39 60.49 24.23
CA SER A 906 -28.66 61.20 24.16
C SER A 906 -28.52 62.33 23.12
N GLN A 907 -29.06 62.13 21.93
CA GLN A 907 -29.49 63.23 21.06
C GLN A 907 -30.89 63.68 21.50
#